data_AF-A0A397HPK2-F1
#
_entry.id   AF-A0A397HPK2-F1
#
_cell.length_a   1.000
_cell.length_b   1.000
_cell.length_c   1.000
_cell.angle_alpha   90.00
_cell.angle_beta   90.00
_cell.angle_gamma   90.00
#
_symmetry.space_group_name_H-M   'P 1'
#
loop_
_entity.id
_entity.type
_entity.pdbx_description
1 polymer ?
#
loop_
_entity_poly.entity_id
_entity_poly.type
_entity_poly.pdbx_seq_one_letter_code
_entity_poly.pdbx_strand_id
1 'polypeptide(L)'
;MAFLNQENNCFESNDQENGSLSLNQIENENSSSSQENENLNFVNDGYSTRSFQNNYPKSTFIKAQYITGNKIFNFWYNVISLGHYPMSVKLTQRNSKNCIQYQIPDDYCIETEIYKIKIRCETKYQLSGKVKFTIFWKENRAEYSVYSDRSATNVVNIFLKKINRLKTNLSGIHIFGFDIGQLHECRLKIENLPISHINKKKRPLTTIQTISGQNKRFASLGRESEKIIKSLIEKHQITIKKNQPIVSLRKIELDYNSETIILNYELQKNNFNKMDAIIRACDESLLSRDGYRRLAAVESCLIREYLIANRRVEITNLINEKIRINTFNINKNEDSYENLNISEENNENIDNIMVDDIEIGNGVYRSIYTLLQNLIKIWKQSSFINPGDILKLKLGGDGRNVGRKQSHVMLTFCLLNKGEEVLKPENQYCICLYIGHERYENLTKIGQIFQQQLFDLKNNGICDNDRMHWKIELFFSSDWKFTYITMDINAPNSKYFYLYCNCQSNLRWDMDRTYENKGNDACENRKLAIFPAINQENYISDELHLFLRIVDVLMECFFNDLFKKKEFEKKIKIEIEQEMQKIKVHFEFFKSNSTGGKWNWTSLMGPDKKKVVEHFPISKFISGFCGIEIEKLWRDFFNLYQILRKPVLLDSEIDKFEYDAKN
;
A
#
# COMPACT_ATOMS: atom_id res chain seq x y z
N MET A 1 -32.14 -0.39 11.50
CA MET A 1 -33.05 -0.57 12.66
C MET A 1 -32.24 -0.36 13.93
N ALA A 2 -32.53 0.75 14.62
CA ALA A 2 -32.20 1.16 16.00
C ALA A 2 -30.87 0.76 16.68
N PHE A 3 -30.06 1.78 16.93
CA PHE A 3 -29.15 1.92 18.09
C PHE A 3 -29.93 2.29 19.37
N LEU A 4 -29.22 2.29 20.53
CA LEU A 4 -29.46 2.95 21.86
C LEU A 4 -29.56 1.92 23.01
N ASN A 5 -29.07 2.13 24.24
CA ASN A 5 -28.17 3.11 24.84
C ASN A 5 -27.70 2.59 26.22
N GLN A 6 -26.74 3.32 26.79
CA GLN A 6 -26.14 3.23 28.14
C GLN A 6 -27.16 3.26 29.30
N GLU A 7 -26.74 2.78 30.48
CA GLU A 7 -26.91 3.54 31.73
C GLU A 7 -25.91 3.13 32.83
N ASN A 8 -25.44 4.15 33.55
CA ASN A 8 -24.52 4.14 34.69
C ASN A 8 -25.18 3.57 35.95
N ASN A 9 -24.37 3.11 36.92
CA ASN A 9 -24.55 3.50 38.32
C ASN A 9 -23.29 3.20 39.15
N CYS A 10 -22.74 4.27 39.73
CA CYS A 10 -21.83 4.26 40.87
C CYS A 10 -22.61 4.01 42.16
N PHE A 11 -22.02 3.28 43.11
CA PHE A 11 -22.22 3.49 44.54
C PHE A 11 -20.90 3.25 45.26
N GLU A 12 -20.46 4.27 45.97
CA GLU A 12 -19.38 4.27 46.96
C GLU A 12 -19.84 3.58 48.26
N SER A 13 -18.92 2.97 48.99
CA SER A 13 -18.78 3.18 50.43
C SER A 13 -17.40 2.73 50.90
N ASN A 14 -16.77 3.65 51.61
CA ASN A 14 -15.50 3.54 52.30
C ASN A 14 -15.55 2.54 53.46
N ASP A 15 -14.40 1.99 53.84
CA ASP A 15 -13.88 2.18 55.20
C ASP A 15 -12.35 2.06 55.20
N GLN A 16 -11.74 3.04 55.86
CA GLN A 16 -10.30 3.25 56.04
C GLN A 16 -9.81 2.64 57.36
N GLU A 17 -8.49 2.77 57.54
CA GLU A 17 -7.68 2.74 58.76
C GLU A 17 -7.01 1.40 59.07
N ASN A 18 -5.76 1.32 59.52
CA ASN A 18 -4.58 2.19 59.63
C ASN A 18 -3.50 1.26 60.25
N GLY A 19 -2.20 1.59 60.17
CA GLY A 19 -1.25 1.11 61.19
C GLY A 19 0.04 0.45 60.73
N SER A 20 1.03 1.31 60.45
CA SER A 20 2.47 1.07 60.36
C SER A 20 3.14 0.39 61.57
N LEU A 21 4.27 -0.31 61.40
CA LEU A 21 5.58 0.02 62.04
C LEU A 21 6.75 -0.94 61.72
N SER A 22 7.81 -0.32 61.19
CA SER A 22 9.28 -0.51 61.22
C SER A 22 10.00 -1.76 61.78
N LEU A 23 10.98 -2.21 60.95
CA LEU A 23 12.43 -2.47 61.18
C LEU A 23 13.01 -2.70 62.59
N ASN A 24 13.85 -3.75 62.73
CA ASN A 24 15.31 -3.68 63.03
C ASN A 24 15.92 -5.11 63.13
N GLN A 25 16.91 -5.45 62.27
CA GLN A 25 18.38 -5.51 62.51
C GLN A 25 18.87 -6.83 63.15
N ILE A 26 19.66 -7.68 62.44
CA ILE A 26 21.15 -7.65 62.32
C ILE A 26 21.78 -8.12 63.68
N GLU A 27 22.60 -9.16 63.84
CA GLU A 27 23.75 -9.66 63.05
C GLU A 27 24.41 -10.92 63.68
N ASN A 28 25.35 -11.51 62.92
CA ASN A 28 26.62 -12.18 63.32
C ASN A 28 26.72 -13.69 63.57
N GLU A 29 27.13 -14.38 62.49
CA GLU A 29 28.38 -15.15 62.31
C GLU A 29 29.14 -15.67 63.56
N ASN A 30 29.43 -16.98 63.59
CA ASN A 30 30.78 -17.49 63.29
C ASN A 30 30.92 -19.02 63.21
N SER A 31 31.94 -19.40 62.46
CA SER A 31 32.41 -20.70 61.97
C SER A 31 32.76 -21.79 63.00
N SER A 32 32.60 -23.07 62.64
CA SER A 32 33.72 -24.04 62.48
C SER A 32 33.24 -25.46 62.15
N SER A 33 34.14 -26.21 61.52
CA SER A 33 34.00 -27.45 60.74
C SER A 33 33.65 -28.74 61.51
N SER A 34 32.88 -29.64 60.89
CA SER A 34 33.06 -31.09 61.00
C SER A 34 32.22 -31.89 59.97
N GLN A 35 32.93 -32.60 59.08
CA GLN A 35 32.64 -33.89 58.43
C GLN A 35 31.21 -34.28 57.97
N GLU A 36 31.14 -34.56 56.66
CA GLU A 36 30.34 -35.58 55.95
C GLU A 36 29.20 -36.30 56.70
N ASN A 37 27.97 -36.13 56.19
CA ASN A 37 27.02 -37.20 55.95
C ASN A 37 25.93 -36.73 54.97
N GLU A 38 26.03 -37.13 53.70
CA GLU A 38 24.91 -37.01 52.74
C GLU A 38 23.74 -37.87 53.21
N ASN A 39 22.79 -37.27 53.92
CA ASN A 39 21.49 -37.87 54.22
C ASN A 39 20.67 -38.00 52.93
N LEU A 40 20.83 -39.11 52.22
CA LEU A 40 19.97 -39.49 51.09
C LEU A 40 18.71 -40.20 51.60
N ASN A 41 17.58 -39.49 51.54
CA ASN A 41 16.28 -40.00 52.00
C ASN A 41 15.61 -40.93 50.95
N PHE A 42 15.05 -42.06 51.40
CA PHE A 42 14.16 -42.88 50.58
C PHE A 42 12.80 -42.19 50.42
N VAL A 43 12.29 -42.11 49.19
CA VAL A 43 11.01 -41.46 48.87
C VAL A 43 10.00 -42.50 48.44
N ASN A 44 8.77 -42.41 48.96
CA ASN A 44 7.63 -43.14 48.41
C ASN A 44 6.92 -42.22 47.40
N ASP A 45 6.92 -42.62 46.14
CA ASP A 45 6.33 -41.86 45.02
C ASP A 45 4.82 -42.13 44.85
N GLY A 46 4.23 -42.98 45.70
CA GLY A 46 2.82 -43.39 45.59
C GLY A 46 2.55 -44.35 44.43
N TYR A 47 3.57 -44.68 43.61
CA TYR A 47 3.48 -45.63 42.52
C TYR A 47 3.66 -47.07 43.00
N SER A 48 4.45 -47.27 44.07
CA SER A 48 4.71 -48.58 44.67
C SER A 48 4.39 -48.64 46.17
N THR A 49 4.32 -49.86 46.68
CA THR A 49 4.37 -50.16 48.11
C THR A 49 5.79 -50.09 48.70
N ARG A 50 6.81 -49.78 47.87
CA ARG A 50 8.23 -49.66 48.26
C ARG A 50 8.69 -48.22 48.16
N SER A 51 9.63 -47.84 49.02
CA SER A 51 10.31 -46.54 48.95
C SER A 51 11.61 -46.69 48.18
N PHE A 52 11.97 -45.72 47.36
CA PHE A 52 13.14 -45.78 46.48
C PHE A 52 14.10 -44.61 46.73
N GLN A 53 15.39 -44.88 46.55
CA GLN A 53 16.46 -43.90 46.44
C GLN A 53 17.07 -44.07 45.05
N ASN A 54 16.85 -43.08 44.18
CA ASN A 54 17.33 -43.10 42.81
C ASN A 54 17.65 -41.68 42.32
N ASN A 55 18.52 -41.58 41.33
CA ASN A 55 18.80 -40.35 40.58
C ASN A 55 18.80 -40.65 39.07
N TYR A 56 17.92 -41.56 38.64
CA TYR A 56 17.85 -42.00 37.25
C TYR A 56 17.27 -40.88 36.37
N PRO A 57 17.85 -40.57 35.19
CA PRO A 57 18.86 -41.33 34.44
C PRO A 57 20.33 -40.97 34.73
N LYS A 58 20.64 -40.04 35.64
CA LYS A 58 22.04 -39.65 35.96
C LYS A 58 22.84 -40.80 36.57
N SER A 59 22.18 -41.69 37.32
CA SER A 59 22.74 -42.96 37.79
C SER A 59 21.83 -44.11 37.42
N THR A 60 22.41 -45.21 36.94
CA THR A 60 21.69 -46.47 36.65
C THR A 60 21.35 -47.25 37.92
N PHE A 61 21.94 -46.89 39.07
CA PHE A 61 21.77 -47.60 40.32
C PHE A 61 20.60 -47.06 41.15
N ILE A 62 19.73 -47.95 41.60
CA ILE A 62 18.51 -47.64 42.36
C ILE A 62 18.48 -48.53 43.61
N LYS A 63 18.32 -47.95 44.79
CA LYS A 63 18.06 -48.69 46.03
C LYS A 63 16.57 -48.66 46.33
N ALA A 64 16.02 -49.76 46.80
CA ALA A 64 14.64 -49.86 47.23
C ALA A 64 14.57 -50.41 48.65
N GLN A 65 13.66 -49.86 49.45
CA GLN A 65 13.36 -50.29 50.80
C GLN A 65 11.90 -50.74 50.87
N TYR A 66 11.68 -51.93 51.39
CA TYR A 66 10.36 -52.50 51.63
C TYR A 66 10.21 -52.87 53.09
N ILE A 67 9.18 -52.32 53.73
CA ILE A 67 8.89 -52.56 55.16
C ILE A 67 7.66 -53.47 55.24
N THR A 68 7.81 -54.63 55.88
CA THR A 68 6.68 -55.53 56.15
C THR A 68 6.78 -56.03 57.59
N GLY A 69 5.79 -55.69 58.42
CA GLY A 69 5.89 -55.81 59.88
C GLY A 69 7.09 -55.03 60.43
N ASN A 70 7.83 -55.63 61.38
CA ASN A 70 9.04 -55.05 61.96
C ASN A 70 10.33 -55.33 61.15
N LYS A 71 10.23 -55.80 59.90
CA LYS A 71 11.40 -56.16 59.08
C LYS A 71 11.55 -55.22 57.88
N ILE A 72 12.78 -54.75 57.69
CA ILE A 72 13.20 -53.92 56.57
C ILE A 72 13.95 -54.80 55.57
N PHE A 73 13.47 -54.83 54.33
CA PHE A 73 14.10 -55.51 53.20
C PHE A 73 14.69 -54.47 52.23
N ASN A 74 15.99 -54.58 51.96
CA ASN A 74 16.68 -53.70 51.02
C ASN A 74 16.97 -54.45 49.72
N PHE A 75 16.65 -53.81 48.60
CA PHE A 75 16.97 -54.27 47.26
C PHE A 75 17.82 -53.21 46.57
N TRP A 76 18.63 -53.64 45.61
CA TRP A 76 19.28 -52.73 44.69
C TRP A 76 19.04 -53.18 43.25
N TYR A 77 19.03 -52.21 42.34
CA TYR A 77 18.85 -52.42 40.92
C TYR A 77 19.91 -51.63 40.17
N ASN A 78 20.44 -52.23 39.11
CA ASN A 78 21.25 -51.53 38.11
C ASN A 78 20.53 -51.63 36.77
N VAL A 79 20.11 -50.49 36.23
CA VAL A 79 19.35 -50.43 34.97
C VAL A 79 20.31 -50.56 33.79
N ILE A 80 20.19 -51.65 33.03
CA ILE A 80 21.01 -51.91 31.84
C ILE A 80 20.33 -51.34 30.59
N SER A 81 19.03 -51.62 30.43
CA SER A 81 18.20 -51.08 29.35
C SER A 81 16.86 -50.67 29.92
N LEU A 82 16.44 -49.42 29.68
CA LEU A 82 15.15 -48.92 30.12
C LEU A 82 13.99 -49.62 29.38
N GLY A 83 14.18 -50.04 28.13
CA GLY A 83 13.10 -50.54 27.29
C GLY A 83 12.03 -49.48 26.97
N HIS A 84 10.96 -49.88 26.27
CA HIS A 84 9.85 -49.00 25.87
C HIS A 84 8.50 -49.70 26.03
N TYR A 85 7.39 -48.96 26.07
CA TYR A 85 6.07 -49.58 26.07
C TYR A 85 5.59 -49.81 24.63
N PRO A 86 5.21 -51.04 24.25
CA PRO A 86 4.65 -51.28 22.92
C PRO A 86 3.20 -50.76 22.85
N MET A 87 2.71 -50.50 21.63
CA MET A 87 1.32 -50.02 21.37
C MET A 87 0.21 -50.83 22.07
N SER A 88 0.45 -52.12 22.36
CA SER A 88 -0.46 -52.97 23.14
C SER A 88 0.22 -53.50 24.40
N VAL A 89 0.58 -52.57 25.30
CA VAL A 89 1.26 -52.88 26.56
C VAL A 89 0.48 -53.86 27.43
N LYS A 90 1.19 -54.82 28.03
CA LYS A 90 0.62 -55.82 28.93
C LYS A 90 0.83 -55.37 30.36
N LEU A 91 -0.11 -55.71 31.23
CA LEU A 91 -0.04 -55.42 32.67
C LEU A 91 0.39 -56.66 33.45
N THR A 92 1.04 -56.47 34.59
CA THR A 92 1.34 -57.55 35.54
C THR A 92 0.05 -58.22 36.03
N GLN A 93 0.11 -59.52 36.32
CA GLN A 93 -1.05 -60.30 36.79
C GLN A 93 -1.59 -59.76 38.12
N ARG A 94 -2.91 -59.73 38.26
CA ARG A 94 -3.61 -59.27 39.48
C ARG A 94 -3.70 -60.42 40.48
N ASN A 95 -3.03 -60.30 41.62
CA ASN A 95 -3.00 -61.34 42.65
C ASN A 95 -4.07 -61.16 43.75
N SER A 96 -4.73 -59.99 43.83
CA SER A 96 -5.84 -59.71 44.77
C SER A 96 -6.71 -58.54 44.29
N LYS A 97 -7.90 -58.34 44.90
CA LYS A 97 -8.82 -57.24 44.54
C LYS A 97 -8.20 -55.84 44.70
N ASN A 98 -7.17 -55.66 45.52
CA ASN A 98 -6.56 -54.34 45.79
C ASN A 98 -5.09 -54.20 45.32
N CYS A 99 -4.61 -55.09 44.42
CA CYS A 99 -3.22 -55.05 43.94
C CYS A 99 -3.04 -54.07 42.77
N ILE A 100 -2.05 -53.18 42.86
CA ILE A 100 -1.59 -52.31 41.76
C ILE A 100 -1.06 -53.19 40.62
N GLN A 101 -1.43 -52.87 39.38
CA GLN A 101 -0.90 -53.51 38.17
C GLN A 101 0.07 -52.57 37.47
N TYR A 102 1.21 -53.10 37.03
CA TYR A 102 2.27 -52.33 36.39
C TYR A 102 2.38 -52.67 34.91
N GLN A 103 2.69 -51.68 34.09
CA GLN A 103 2.96 -51.85 32.66
C GLN A 103 4.30 -52.56 32.46
N ILE A 104 4.32 -53.56 31.57
CA ILE A 104 5.51 -54.35 31.27
C ILE A 104 6.20 -53.77 30.02
N PRO A 105 7.45 -53.29 30.12
CA PRO A 105 8.21 -52.78 28.98
C PRO A 105 8.78 -53.89 28.09
N ASP A 106 8.99 -53.57 26.81
CA ASP A 106 9.74 -54.38 25.84
C ASP A 106 11.22 -53.98 25.79
N ASP A 107 12.08 -54.93 25.44
CA ASP A 107 13.55 -54.83 25.43
C ASP A 107 14.14 -54.20 26.71
N TYR A 108 13.54 -54.50 27.87
CA TYR A 108 13.95 -54.00 29.18
C TYR A 108 14.87 -54.99 29.88
N CYS A 109 15.92 -54.47 30.52
CA CYS A 109 16.96 -55.27 31.17
C CYS A 109 17.47 -54.59 32.44
N ILE A 110 17.50 -55.33 33.55
CA ILE A 110 18.04 -54.86 34.84
C ILE A 110 18.86 -55.94 35.53
N GLU A 111 19.79 -55.51 36.36
CA GLU A 111 20.53 -56.36 37.30
C GLU A 111 20.07 -56.12 38.74
N THR A 112 19.97 -57.20 39.51
CA THR A 112 19.69 -57.16 40.95
C THR A 112 20.33 -58.37 41.64
N GLU A 113 20.13 -58.51 42.95
CA GLU A 113 20.71 -59.59 43.74
C GLU A 113 19.65 -60.29 44.58
N ILE A 114 19.66 -61.62 44.53
CA ILE A 114 18.79 -62.48 45.34
C ILE A 114 19.68 -63.53 46.02
N TYR A 115 19.62 -63.64 47.35
CA TYR A 115 20.42 -64.60 48.13
C TYR A 115 21.93 -64.58 47.81
N LYS A 116 22.51 -63.38 47.62
CA LYS A 116 23.91 -63.18 47.21
C LYS A 116 24.27 -63.68 45.80
N ILE A 117 23.26 -63.99 44.98
CA ILE A 117 23.42 -64.32 43.57
C ILE A 117 23.00 -63.10 42.76
N LYS A 118 23.94 -62.53 42.01
CA LYS A 118 23.63 -61.49 41.02
C LYS A 118 22.87 -62.10 39.86
N ILE A 119 21.74 -61.49 39.53
CA ILE A 119 20.88 -61.91 38.43
C ILE A 119 20.60 -60.76 37.48
N ARG A 120 20.45 -61.07 36.20
CA ARG A 120 20.02 -60.15 35.14
C ARG A 120 18.62 -60.58 34.67
N CYS A 121 17.67 -59.67 34.73
CA CYS A 121 16.27 -59.90 34.40
C CYS A 121 15.91 -59.15 33.11
N GLU A 122 15.29 -59.85 32.16
CA GLU A 122 14.95 -59.31 30.85
C GLU A 122 13.50 -59.58 30.46
N THR A 123 12.85 -58.59 29.82
CA THR A 123 11.56 -58.75 29.16
C THR A 123 11.66 -58.50 27.67
N LYS A 124 11.04 -59.40 26.90
CA LYS A 124 10.94 -59.27 25.45
C LYS A 124 9.58 -59.70 24.93
N TYR A 125 8.92 -58.86 24.14
CA TYR A 125 7.68 -59.17 23.47
C TYR A 125 7.95 -60.07 22.27
N GLN A 126 7.14 -61.12 22.14
CA GLN A 126 7.18 -62.04 21.01
C GLN A 126 6.16 -61.62 19.95
N LEU A 127 6.33 -62.08 18.70
CA LEU A 127 5.38 -61.85 17.61
C LEU A 127 3.93 -62.29 17.95
N SER A 128 3.76 -63.22 18.90
CA SER A 128 2.47 -63.68 19.41
C SER A 128 1.77 -62.71 20.37
N GLY A 129 2.40 -61.58 20.74
CA GLY A 129 1.90 -60.63 21.74
C GLY A 129 2.06 -61.10 23.20
N LYS A 130 2.74 -62.24 23.43
CA LYS A 130 3.16 -62.70 24.76
C LYS A 130 4.50 -62.08 25.15
N VAL A 131 4.69 -61.85 26.45
CA VAL A 131 5.96 -61.37 27.00
C VAL A 131 6.78 -62.56 27.49
N LYS A 132 8.00 -62.69 26.98
CA LYS A 132 9.00 -63.63 27.48
C LYS A 132 9.80 -62.96 28.61
N PHE A 133 9.66 -63.48 29.82
CA PHE A 133 10.45 -63.08 30.98
C PHE A 133 11.65 -64.02 31.12
N THR A 134 12.86 -63.49 31.21
CA THR A 134 14.09 -64.28 31.32
C THR A 134 14.93 -63.83 32.51
N ILE A 135 15.47 -64.78 33.29
CA ILE A 135 16.43 -64.51 34.37
C ILE A 135 17.73 -65.22 34.02
N PHE A 136 18.82 -64.48 33.98
CA PHE A 136 20.18 -64.95 33.83
C PHE A 136 20.92 -64.87 35.15
N TRP A 137 21.74 -65.87 35.47
CA TRP A 137 22.67 -65.81 36.60
C TRP A 137 23.96 -66.55 36.26
N LYS A 138 25.03 -66.21 36.96
CA LYS A 138 26.32 -66.87 36.80
C LYS A 138 26.60 -67.75 38.00
N GLU A 139 27.00 -68.99 37.73
CA GLU A 139 27.51 -69.91 38.73
C GLU A 139 28.90 -70.37 38.24
N ASN A 140 29.94 -70.01 38.99
CA ASN A 140 31.34 -70.10 38.56
C ASN A 140 31.64 -69.29 37.27
N ARG A 141 31.95 -69.98 36.16
CA ARG A 141 32.26 -69.38 34.84
C ARG A 141 31.16 -69.60 33.80
N ALA A 142 30.07 -70.28 34.15
CA ALA A 142 28.95 -70.54 33.25
C ALA A 142 27.77 -69.61 33.54
N GLU A 143 27.16 -69.08 32.48
CA GLU A 143 25.91 -68.31 32.55
C GLU A 143 24.73 -69.24 32.31
N TYR A 144 23.81 -69.27 33.27
CA TYR A 144 22.58 -70.04 33.21
C TYR A 144 21.41 -69.10 32.97
N SER A 145 20.36 -69.60 32.32
CA SER A 145 19.13 -68.83 32.12
C SER A 145 17.89 -69.69 32.28
N VAL A 146 16.82 -69.06 32.76
CA VAL A 146 15.46 -69.62 32.75
C VAL A 146 14.51 -68.60 32.18
N TYR A 147 13.47 -69.06 31.49
CA TYR A 147 12.44 -68.18 30.95
C TYR A 147 11.03 -68.70 31.24
N SER A 148 10.06 -67.79 31.24
CA SER A 148 8.64 -68.15 31.17
C SER A 148 7.86 -67.13 30.33
N ASP A 149 6.84 -67.58 29.62
CA ASP A 149 5.86 -66.76 28.90
C ASP A 149 4.58 -66.50 29.72
N ARG A 150 4.53 -67.01 30.97
CA ARG A 150 3.34 -66.96 31.84
C ARG A 150 3.29 -65.70 32.68
N SER A 151 4.33 -65.45 33.48
CA SER A 151 4.47 -64.23 34.29
C SER A 151 5.89 -64.08 34.86
N ALA A 152 6.21 -62.86 35.31
CA ALA A 152 7.46 -62.57 36.03
C ALA A 152 7.62 -63.42 37.30
N THR A 153 6.55 -63.59 38.09
CA THR A 153 6.60 -64.43 39.30
C THR A 153 6.81 -65.91 38.94
N ASN A 154 6.26 -66.38 37.83
CA ASN A 154 6.49 -67.75 37.39
C ASN A 154 7.96 -68.03 37.06
N VAL A 155 8.63 -67.13 36.32
CA VAL A 155 10.07 -67.30 36.02
C VAL A 155 10.93 -67.20 37.28
N VAL A 156 10.58 -66.35 38.25
CA VAL A 156 11.25 -66.29 39.56
C VAL A 156 11.10 -67.61 40.31
N ASN A 157 9.91 -68.23 40.31
CA ASN A 157 9.72 -69.53 40.94
C ASN A 157 10.51 -70.66 40.25
N ILE A 158 10.63 -70.62 38.92
CA ILE A 158 11.47 -71.57 38.17
C ILE A 158 12.94 -71.38 38.54
N PHE A 159 13.41 -70.14 38.65
CA PHE A 159 14.75 -69.81 39.10
C PHE A 159 15.02 -70.30 40.53
N LEU A 160 14.12 -70.03 41.49
CA LEU A 160 14.23 -70.47 42.88
C LEU A 160 14.29 -72.00 43.02
N LYS A 161 13.54 -72.73 42.18
CA LYS A 161 13.62 -74.20 42.09
C LYS A 161 15.00 -74.67 41.62
N LYS A 162 15.61 -73.97 40.65
CA LYS A 162 16.94 -74.33 40.12
C LYS A 162 18.06 -74.13 41.13
N ILE A 163 17.95 -73.14 42.02
CA ILE A 163 18.95 -72.88 43.07
C ILE A 163 18.65 -73.59 44.41
N ASN A 164 17.71 -74.55 44.43
CA ASN A 164 17.28 -75.31 45.62
C ASN A 164 16.77 -74.44 46.79
N ARG A 165 16.09 -73.32 46.51
CA ARG A 165 15.53 -72.39 47.51
C ARG A 165 13.99 -72.32 47.43
N LEU A 166 13.30 -73.35 47.92
CA LEU A 166 11.85 -73.54 47.73
C LEU A 166 10.92 -72.79 48.72
N LYS A 167 11.45 -72.15 49.78
CA LYS A 167 10.65 -71.64 50.90
C LYS A 167 10.26 -70.15 50.84
N THR A 168 10.38 -69.46 49.70
CA THR A 168 10.09 -68.02 49.64
C THR A 168 9.20 -67.58 48.48
N ASN A 169 8.11 -66.90 48.81
CA ASN A 169 7.26 -66.19 47.86
C ASN A 169 7.91 -64.85 47.49
N LEU A 170 8.85 -64.86 46.53
CA LEU A 170 9.40 -63.62 45.96
C LEU A 170 8.46 -63.08 44.88
N SER A 171 8.16 -61.79 44.96
CA SER A 171 7.33 -61.11 43.96
C SER A 171 8.13 -60.88 42.68
N GLY A 172 7.65 -61.40 41.55
CA GLY A 172 8.24 -61.13 40.24
C GLY A 172 8.24 -59.64 39.89
N ILE A 173 7.27 -58.87 40.41
CA ILE A 173 7.21 -57.42 40.25
C ILE A 173 8.43 -56.77 40.91
N HIS A 174 8.77 -57.17 42.14
CA HIS A 174 9.94 -56.64 42.84
C HIS A 174 11.23 -57.08 42.16
N ILE A 175 11.35 -58.34 41.74
CA ILE A 175 12.59 -58.81 41.10
C ILE A 175 12.86 -58.10 39.77
N PHE A 176 11.82 -57.87 38.94
CA PHE A 176 11.94 -57.13 37.69
C PHE A 176 11.87 -55.60 37.86
N GLY A 177 11.58 -55.09 39.07
CA GLY A 177 11.49 -53.66 39.34
C GLY A 177 10.42 -52.93 38.51
N PHE A 178 9.32 -53.59 38.14
CA PHE A 178 8.24 -52.95 37.36
C PHE A 178 7.51 -51.85 38.14
N ASP A 179 7.60 -51.88 39.45
CA ASP A 179 7.03 -50.91 40.38
C ASP A 179 7.96 -49.73 40.67
N ILE A 180 9.07 -49.57 39.95
CA ILE A 180 9.94 -48.38 40.11
C ILE A 180 9.32 -47.22 39.30
N GLY A 181 8.66 -46.28 39.98
CA GLY A 181 7.91 -45.18 39.34
C GLY A 181 8.78 -44.27 38.47
N GLN A 182 10.00 -43.93 38.89
CA GLN A 182 10.92 -43.12 38.09
C GLN A 182 11.21 -43.72 36.70
N LEU A 183 11.33 -45.05 36.60
CA LEU A 183 11.56 -45.72 35.31
C LEU A 183 10.32 -45.68 34.42
N HIS A 184 9.12 -45.76 35.01
CA HIS A 184 7.87 -45.58 34.30
C HIS A 184 7.75 -44.17 33.72
N GLU A 185 8.00 -43.12 34.52
CA GLU A 185 7.96 -41.74 34.04
C GLU A 185 8.95 -41.46 32.91
N CYS A 186 10.16 -42.00 33.00
CA CYS A 186 11.18 -41.82 31.95
C CYS A 186 10.73 -42.40 30.61
N ARG A 187 10.00 -43.53 30.62
CA ARG A 187 9.47 -44.13 29.38
C ARG A 187 8.39 -43.26 28.74
N LEU A 188 7.49 -42.68 29.55
CA LEU A 188 6.44 -41.77 29.07
C LEU A 188 7.00 -40.46 28.50
N LYS A 189 8.13 -39.96 29.03
CA LYS A 189 8.81 -38.77 28.49
C LYS A 189 9.43 -39.03 27.12
N ILE A 190 9.88 -40.26 26.84
CA ILE A 190 10.45 -40.65 25.53
C ILE A 190 9.35 -40.80 24.47
N GLU A 191 8.16 -41.31 24.82
CA GLU A 191 7.01 -41.43 23.89
C GLU A 191 6.45 -40.08 23.40
N ASN A 192 6.76 -38.98 24.10
CA ASN A 192 6.23 -37.64 23.82
C ASN A 192 7.14 -36.74 22.94
N LEU A 193 8.15 -37.27 22.24
CA LEU A 193 8.83 -36.54 21.15
C LEU A 193 8.14 -36.79 19.79
N PRO A 194 7.63 -35.75 19.10
CA PRO A 194 7.03 -35.92 17.77
C PRO A 194 8.09 -35.95 16.67
N ILE A 195 7.78 -36.69 15.59
CA ILE A 195 8.37 -36.77 14.24
C ILE A 195 9.20 -38.04 13.97
N SER A 196 8.54 -39.10 13.46
CA SER A 196 8.78 -39.63 12.10
C SER A 196 7.99 -40.93 11.85
N HIS A 197 6.75 -40.82 11.37
CA HIS A 197 6.15 -41.90 10.59
C HIS A 197 5.57 -41.31 9.31
N ILE A 198 6.28 -41.52 8.19
CA ILE A 198 5.73 -41.34 6.85
C ILE A 198 4.41 -42.09 6.83
N ASN A 199 3.30 -41.38 6.64
CA ASN A 199 1.98 -41.99 6.59
C ASN A 199 1.91 -42.86 5.33
N LYS A 200 2.17 -44.16 5.47
CA LYS A 200 2.24 -45.14 4.37
C LYS A 200 0.95 -45.25 3.52
N LYS A 201 -0.14 -44.58 3.93
CA LYS A 201 -1.39 -44.44 3.15
C LYS A 201 -1.36 -43.29 2.13
N LYS A 202 -0.50 -42.28 2.26
CA LYS A 202 -0.40 -41.14 1.32
C LYS A 202 0.59 -41.49 0.21
N ARG A 203 0.12 -41.64 -1.04
CA ARG A 203 0.99 -41.81 -2.23
C ARG A 203 1.90 -40.58 -2.43
N PRO A 204 3.14 -40.76 -2.95
CA PRO A 204 4.06 -39.65 -3.26
C PRO A 204 3.40 -38.61 -4.17
N LEU A 205 3.70 -37.33 -3.98
CA LEU A 205 3.09 -36.25 -4.76
C LEU A 205 3.37 -36.40 -6.27
N THR A 206 4.56 -36.89 -6.63
CA THR A 206 4.99 -37.19 -8.02
C THR A 206 4.12 -38.22 -8.74
N THR A 207 3.37 -39.04 -8.01
CA THR A 207 2.46 -40.05 -8.59
C THR A 207 1.06 -39.51 -8.89
N ILE A 208 0.76 -38.27 -8.48
CA ILE A 208 -0.54 -37.63 -8.72
C ILE A 208 -0.44 -36.83 -10.02
N GLN A 209 -1.08 -37.33 -11.09
CA GLN A 209 -1.02 -36.70 -12.42
C GLN A 209 -1.94 -35.48 -12.56
N THR A 210 -2.98 -35.34 -11.72
CA THR A 210 -3.94 -34.24 -11.83
C THR A 210 -3.56 -33.07 -10.95
N ILE A 211 -3.59 -31.86 -11.51
CA ILE A 211 -3.34 -30.59 -10.78
C ILE A 211 -4.30 -30.47 -9.58
N SER A 212 -5.58 -30.81 -9.75
CA SER A 212 -6.56 -30.81 -8.65
C SER A 212 -6.18 -31.76 -7.51
N GLY A 213 -5.64 -32.95 -7.83
CA GLY A 213 -5.15 -33.90 -6.83
C GLY A 213 -3.92 -33.39 -6.08
N GLN A 214 -3.00 -32.74 -6.79
CA GLN A 214 -1.83 -32.09 -6.19
C GLN A 214 -2.25 -30.93 -5.26
N ASN A 215 -3.16 -30.06 -5.72
CA ASN A 215 -3.70 -28.95 -4.93
C ASN A 215 -4.41 -29.42 -3.65
N LYS A 216 -5.15 -30.54 -3.69
CA LYS A 216 -5.74 -31.15 -2.48
C LYS A 216 -4.68 -31.60 -1.49
N ARG A 217 -3.52 -32.08 -1.96
CA ARG A 217 -2.39 -32.45 -1.08
C ARG A 217 -1.78 -31.22 -0.43
N PHE A 218 -1.50 -30.16 -1.20
CA PHE A 218 -1.00 -28.89 -0.68
C PHE A 218 -1.99 -28.25 0.31
N ALA A 219 -3.29 -28.29 0.04
CA ALA A 219 -4.31 -27.80 0.98
C ALA A 219 -4.36 -28.62 2.28
N SER A 220 -4.13 -29.94 2.22
CA SER A 220 -4.01 -30.79 3.42
C SER A 220 -2.77 -30.47 4.23
N LEU A 221 -1.62 -30.29 3.56
CA LEU A 221 -0.39 -29.82 4.20
C LEU A 221 -0.66 -28.47 4.88
N GLY A 222 -1.32 -27.55 4.17
CA GLY A 222 -1.60 -26.24 4.71
C GLY A 222 -2.40 -26.27 6.01
N ARG A 223 -3.48 -27.05 6.05
CA ARG A 223 -4.30 -27.22 7.28
C ARG A 223 -3.54 -27.87 8.44
N GLU A 224 -2.65 -28.81 8.16
CA GLU A 224 -1.80 -29.44 9.19
C GLU A 224 -0.77 -28.43 9.72
N SER A 225 -0.10 -27.69 8.82
CA SER A 225 0.88 -26.64 9.17
C SER A 225 0.27 -25.54 10.04
N GLU A 226 -0.96 -25.08 9.74
CA GLU A 226 -1.63 -24.06 10.55
C GLU A 226 -1.82 -24.50 12.00
N LYS A 227 -2.25 -25.75 12.21
CA LYS A 227 -2.45 -26.32 13.56
C LYS A 227 -1.14 -26.41 14.33
N ILE A 228 -0.09 -26.89 13.68
CA ILE A 228 1.23 -27.01 14.30
C ILE A 228 1.77 -25.62 14.65
N ILE A 229 1.72 -24.66 13.73
CA ILE A 229 2.21 -23.30 13.96
C ILE A 229 1.40 -22.62 15.08
N LYS A 230 0.08 -22.78 15.14
CA LYS A 230 -0.74 -22.30 16.27
C LYS A 230 -0.29 -22.88 17.62
N SER A 231 -0.06 -24.19 17.69
CA SER A 231 0.45 -24.82 18.91
C SER A 231 1.84 -24.32 19.32
N LEU A 232 2.69 -23.98 18.35
CA LEU A 232 4.01 -23.40 18.60
C LEU A 232 3.90 -21.95 19.12
N ILE A 233 3.00 -21.14 18.54
CA ILE A 233 2.70 -19.77 18.99
C ILE A 233 2.28 -19.78 20.47
N GLU A 234 1.41 -20.71 20.86
CA GLU A 234 0.98 -20.92 22.25
C GLU A 234 2.14 -21.37 23.14
N LYS A 235 2.90 -22.39 22.72
CA LYS A 235 4.06 -22.91 23.46
C LYS A 235 5.11 -21.83 23.74
N HIS A 236 5.32 -20.93 22.80
CA HIS A 236 6.31 -19.85 22.90
C HIS A 236 5.75 -18.55 23.50
N GLN A 237 4.54 -18.58 24.08
CA GLN A 237 3.91 -17.44 24.76
C GLN A 237 3.78 -16.18 23.89
N ILE A 238 3.58 -16.35 22.57
CA ILE A 238 3.33 -15.24 21.64
C ILE A 238 1.83 -14.88 21.67
N THR A 239 1.30 -14.66 22.88
CA THR A 239 -0.12 -14.46 23.21
C THR A 239 -0.30 -13.27 24.17
N ILE A 240 -1.46 -12.60 24.12
CA ILE A 240 -1.85 -11.54 25.09
C ILE A 240 -2.32 -12.22 26.40
N LYS A 241 -2.35 -11.48 27.52
CA LYS A 241 -2.86 -11.87 28.88
C LYS A 241 -4.18 -12.68 28.93
N LYS A 242 -4.93 -12.82 27.83
CA LYS A 242 -6.14 -13.65 27.67
C LYS A 242 -5.94 -14.90 26.76
N ASN A 243 -4.72 -15.38 26.56
CA ASN A 243 -4.39 -16.50 25.65
C ASN A 243 -4.80 -16.28 24.18
N GLN A 244 -4.98 -15.04 23.73
CA GLN A 244 -5.20 -14.75 22.30
C GLN A 244 -3.86 -14.58 21.60
N PRO A 245 -3.59 -15.28 20.47
CA PRO A 245 -2.34 -15.17 19.75
C PRO A 245 -2.15 -13.77 19.15
N ILE A 246 -0.96 -13.19 19.34
CA ILE A 246 -0.60 -11.86 18.80
C ILE A 246 -0.28 -11.95 17.31
N VAL A 247 0.21 -13.11 16.87
CA VAL A 247 0.67 -13.36 15.51
C VAL A 247 -0.27 -14.35 14.83
N SER A 248 -0.59 -14.08 13.56
CA SER A 248 -1.30 -15.00 12.68
C SER A 248 -0.39 -15.46 11.54
N LEU A 249 -0.50 -16.74 11.17
CA LEU A 249 0.10 -17.25 9.94
C LEU A 249 -0.62 -16.60 8.75
N ARG A 250 0.12 -15.89 7.90
CA ARG A 250 -0.45 -15.21 6.72
C ARG A 250 -0.33 -16.06 5.45
N LYS A 251 0.90 -16.41 5.09
CA LYS A 251 1.21 -17.21 3.90
C LYS A 251 2.37 -18.16 4.17
N ILE A 252 2.37 -19.29 3.47
CA ILE A 252 3.55 -20.15 3.31
C ILE A 252 3.83 -20.26 1.81
N GLU A 253 5.06 -19.93 1.41
CA GLU A 253 5.54 -20.08 0.03
C GLU A 253 6.39 -21.34 -0.07
N LEU A 254 6.08 -22.17 -1.07
CA LEU A 254 6.77 -23.42 -1.34
C LEU A 254 7.24 -23.42 -2.79
N ASP A 255 8.47 -23.83 -3.06
CA ASP A 255 8.93 -24.08 -4.42
C ASP A 255 8.59 -25.52 -4.83
N TYR A 256 7.97 -25.68 -5.99
CA TYR A 256 7.68 -26.97 -6.59
C TYR A 256 7.81 -26.87 -8.12
N ASN A 257 8.75 -27.62 -8.70
CA ASN A 257 9.01 -27.65 -10.14
C ASN A 257 9.29 -26.27 -10.77
N SER A 258 9.96 -25.37 -10.04
CA SER A 258 10.20 -23.97 -10.46
C SER A 258 8.93 -23.10 -10.49
N GLU A 259 7.84 -23.58 -9.90
CA GLU A 259 6.63 -22.79 -9.64
C GLU A 259 6.49 -22.54 -8.13
N THR A 260 6.10 -21.32 -7.76
CA THR A 260 5.82 -20.97 -6.36
C THR A 260 4.38 -21.33 -5.99
N ILE A 261 4.23 -22.22 -5.03
CA ILE A 261 2.95 -22.59 -4.43
C ILE A 261 2.74 -21.76 -3.16
N ILE A 262 1.68 -20.95 -3.15
CA ILE A 262 1.30 -20.14 -2.00
C ILE A 262 0.11 -20.76 -1.27
N LEU A 263 0.32 -21.10 0.00
CA LEU A 263 -0.73 -21.44 0.94
C LEU A 263 -1.14 -20.17 1.68
N ASN A 264 -2.31 -19.63 1.34
CA ASN A 264 -2.82 -18.41 1.96
C ASN A 264 -3.78 -18.76 3.12
N TYR A 265 -3.54 -18.17 4.28
CA TYR A 265 -4.28 -18.41 5.53
C TYR A 265 -5.07 -17.19 6.00
N GLU A 266 -4.80 -16.01 5.44
CA GLU A 266 -5.68 -14.88 5.63
C GLU A 266 -6.95 -15.09 4.79
N LEU A 267 -8.11 -15.13 5.45
CA LEU A 267 -9.35 -14.67 4.83
C LEU A 267 -9.06 -13.24 4.39
N GLN A 268 -9.00 -13.00 3.07
CA GLN A 268 -8.78 -11.65 2.54
C GLN A 268 -9.83 -10.73 3.18
N LYS A 269 -9.46 -10.01 4.24
CA LYS A 269 -10.11 -8.74 4.52
C LYS A 269 -9.80 -7.93 3.28
N ASN A 270 -10.83 -7.63 2.48
CA ASN A 270 -10.72 -6.73 1.33
C ASN A 270 -10.04 -5.46 1.83
N ASN A 271 -8.71 -5.41 1.69
CA ASN A 271 -7.93 -4.31 2.19
C ASN A 271 -8.02 -3.24 1.11
N PHE A 272 -9.16 -2.55 1.07
CA PHE A 272 -9.47 -1.54 0.07
C PHE A 272 -8.31 -0.55 -0.06
N ASN A 273 -7.65 -0.18 1.04
CA ASN A 273 -6.46 0.67 1.03
C ASN A 273 -5.31 0.11 0.17
N LYS A 274 -5.06 -1.20 0.19
CA LYS A 274 -4.04 -1.84 -0.64
C LYS A 274 -4.46 -1.84 -2.12
N MET A 275 -5.73 -2.10 -2.40
CA MET A 275 -6.26 -2.05 -3.77
C MET A 275 -6.22 -0.62 -4.33
N ASP A 276 -6.64 0.36 -3.54
CA ASP A 276 -6.67 1.78 -3.91
C ASP A 276 -5.26 2.30 -4.19
N ALA A 277 -4.27 1.87 -3.38
CA ALA A 277 -2.85 2.18 -3.63
C ALA A 277 -2.34 1.57 -4.94
N ILE A 278 -2.70 0.32 -5.24
CA ILE A 278 -2.33 -0.34 -6.51
C ILE A 278 -3.00 0.37 -7.70
N ILE A 279 -4.29 0.70 -7.59
CA ILE A 279 -5.04 1.42 -8.63
C ILE A 279 -4.37 2.75 -8.92
N ARG A 280 -4.08 3.53 -7.88
CA ARG A 280 -3.36 4.80 -7.99
C ARG A 280 -2.00 4.61 -8.68
N ALA A 281 -1.20 3.64 -8.25
CA ALA A 281 0.11 3.39 -8.84
C ALA A 281 -0.01 3.02 -10.33
N CYS A 282 -1.01 2.21 -10.70
CA CYS A 282 -1.29 1.89 -12.10
C CYS A 282 -1.67 3.14 -12.90
N ASP A 283 -2.50 4.04 -12.34
CA ASP A 283 -2.94 5.25 -13.03
C ASP A 283 -1.80 6.26 -13.20
N GLU A 284 -1.00 6.49 -12.15
CA GLU A 284 0.15 7.41 -12.18
C GLU A 284 1.27 6.90 -13.11
N SER A 285 1.45 5.58 -13.22
CA SER A 285 2.44 4.97 -14.12
C SER A 285 1.91 4.66 -15.53
N LEU A 286 0.62 4.95 -15.80
CA LEU A 286 -0.07 4.58 -17.04
C LEU A 286 0.03 3.07 -17.35
N LEU A 287 0.08 2.23 -16.31
CA LEU A 287 0.16 0.78 -16.46
C LEU A 287 -1.18 0.23 -16.95
N SER A 288 -1.16 -0.33 -18.17
CA SER A 288 -2.36 -0.90 -18.77
C SER A 288 -2.89 -2.09 -17.96
N ARG A 289 -4.19 -2.34 -18.08
CA ARG A 289 -4.86 -3.51 -17.50
C ARG A 289 -4.16 -4.82 -17.88
N ASP A 290 -3.76 -4.98 -19.16
CA ASP A 290 -3.02 -6.16 -19.61
C ASP A 290 -1.61 -6.22 -19.00
N GLY A 291 -0.92 -5.07 -18.91
CA GLY A 291 0.38 -4.96 -18.26
C GLY A 291 0.34 -5.40 -16.81
N TYR A 292 -0.61 -4.88 -16.02
CA TYR A 292 -0.81 -5.29 -14.63
C TYR A 292 -1.21 -6.77 -14.52
N ARG A 293 -2.06 -7.27 -15.43
CA ARG A 293 -2.48 -8.68 -15.46
C ARG A 293 -1.27 -9.62 -15.61
N ARG A 294 -0.35 -9.32 -16.52
CA ARG A 294 0.88 -10.10 -16.73
C ARG A 294 1.80 -10.01 -15.52
N LEU A 295 1.96 -8.81 -14.94
CA LEU A 295 2.76 -8.62 -13.74
C LEU A 295 2.23 -9.44 -12.56
N ALA A 296 0.93 -9.37 -12.30
CA ALA A 296 0.27 -10.14 -11.24
C ALA A 296 0.17 -11.65 -11.53
N ALA A 297 0.44 -12.09 -12.76
CA ALA A 297 0.56 -13.51 -13.09
C ALA A 297 1.93 -14.07 -12.69
N VAL A 298 2.99 -13.25 -12.76
CA VAL A 298 4.36 -13.63 -12.37
C VAL A 298 4.58 -13.42 -10.87
N GLU A 299 4.15 -12.26 -10.34
CA GLU A 299 4.34 -11.92 -8.94
C GLU A 299 3.11 -12.33 -8.10
N SER A 300 3.27 -13.46 -7.43
CA SER A 300 2.23 -14.10 -6.62
C SER A 300 1.75 -13.29 -5.41
N CYS A 301 2.51 -12.29 -4.93
CA CYS A 301 2.10 -11.41 -3.84
C CYS A 301 1.19 -10.24 -4.27
N LEU A 302 1.06 -10.00 -5.58
CA LEU A 302 0.17 -8.98 -6.13
C LEU A 302 -1.29 -9.42 -6.09
N ILE A 303 -2.18 -8.44 -5.98
CA ILE A 303 -3.62 -8.67 -6.01
C ILE A 303 -4.00 -9.04 -7.44
N ARG A 304 -4.83 -10.09 -7.59
CA ARG A 304 -5.33 -10.53 -8.91
C ARG A 304 -6.04 -9.39 -9.62
N GLU A 305 -5.80 -9.30 -10.92
CA GLU A 305 -6.29 -8.20 -11.76
C GLU A 305 -7.81 -7.99 -11.68
N TYR A 306 -8.62 -9.06 -11.66
CA TYR A 306 -10.08 -8.92 -11.59
C TYR A 306 -10.57 -8.21 -10.31
N LEU A 307 -9.87 -8.36 -9.17
CA LEU A 307 -10.20 -7.65 -7.93
C LEU A 307 -9.89 -6.17 -8.06
N ILE A 308 -8.77 -5.83 -8.71
CA ILE A 308 -8.39 -4.44 -9.02
C ILE A 308 -9.40 -3.82 -10.00
N ALA A 309 -9.84 -4.56 -11.02
CA ALA A 309 -10.86 -4.12 -11.95
C ALA A 309 -12.21 -3.86 -11.24
N ASN A 310 -12.66 -4.77 -10.39
CA ASN A 310 -13.90 -4.59 -9.61
C ASN A 310 -13.79 -3.37 -8.70
N ARG A 311 -12.67 -3.19 -8.00
CA ARG A 311 -12.45 -2.01 -7.17
C ARG A 311 -12.40 -0.71 -7.99
N ARG A 312 -11.87 -0.73 -9.21
CA ARG A 312 -11.94 0.42 -10.14
C ARG A 312 -13.38 0.76 -10.50
N VAL A 313 -14.24 -0.23 -10.73
CA VAL A 313 -15.68 -0.01 -10.97
C VAL A 313 -16.33 0.62 -9.75
N GLU A 314 -16.07 0.12 -8.54
CA GLU A 314 -16.58 0.72 -7.30
C GLU A 314 -16.13 2.17 -7.15
N ILE A 315 -14.84 2.47 -7.36
CA ILE A 315 -14.32 3.85 -7.34
C ILE A 315 -15.00 4.71 -8.39
N THR A 316 -15.21 4.19 -9.60
CA THR A 316 -15.89 4.90 -10.68
C THR A 316 -17.32 5.25 -10.30
N ASN A 317 -18.04 4.31 -9.67
CA ASN A 317 -19.40 4.56 -9.17
C ASN A 317 -19.39 5.64 -8.08
N LEU A 318 -18.45 5.57 -7.12
CA LEU A 318 -18.28 6.60 -6.09
C LEU A 318 -17.93 7.98 -6.68
N ILE A 319 -17.12 8.02 -7.73
CA ILE A 319 -16.80 9.27 -8.46
C ILE A 319 -18.06 9.79 -9.15
N ASN A 320 -18.84 8.94 -9.81
CA ASN A 320 -20.06 9.35 -10.48
C ASN A 320 -21.14 9.84 -9.50
N GLU A 321 -21.23 9.25 -8.31
CA GLU A 321 -22.10 9.75 -7.23
C GLU A 321 -21.66 11.13 -6.72
N LYS A 322 -20.35 11.34 -6.53
CA LYS A 322 -19.83 12.57 -5.92
C LYS A 322 -19.56 13.70 -6.89
N ILE A 323 -19.21 13.38 -8.14
CA ILE A 323 -18.75 14.31 -9.19
C ILE A 323 -19.27 13.75 -10.53
N ARG A 324 -20.60 13.71 -10.66
CA ARG A 324 -21.27 13.20 -11.85
C ARG A 324 -20.75 13.90 -13.12
N ILE A 325 -20.42 13.09 -14.12
CA ILE A 325 -20.13 13.56 -15.47
C ILE A 325 -21.45 13.57 -16.24
N ASN A 326 -21.87 14.74 -16.67
CA ASN A 326 -23.07 14.92 -17.48
C ASN A 326 -22.68 14.99 -18.96
N THR A 327 -23.54 14.51 -19.84
CA THR A 327 -23.37 14.55 -21.30
C THR A 327 -24.29 15.59 -21.92
N PHE A 328 -23.86 16.22 -23.00
CA PHE A 328 -24.67 17.17 -23.77
C PHE A 328 -24.33 17.09 -25.26
N ASN A 329 -25.21 17.61 -26.11
CA ASN A 329 -25.02 17.57 -27.57
C ASN A 329 -25.07 18.97 -28.19
N ILE A 330 -23.90 19.45 -28.61
CA ILE A 330 -23.69 20.75 -29.29
C ILE A 330 -24.50 20.84 -30.58
N ASN A 331 -24.77 19.73 -31.25
CA ASN A 331 -25.46 19.71 -32.55
C ASN A 331 -26.99 19.60 -32.42
N LYS A 332 -27.55 19.37 -31.22
CA LYS A 332 -29.01 19.42 -31.01
C LYS A 332 -29.48 20.88 -30.87
N ASN A 333 -30.63 21.19 -31.48
CA ASN A 333 -31.24 22.53 -31.48
C ASN A 333 -31.83 22.88 -30.10
N GLU A 334 -32.04 24.19 -29.90
CA GLU A 334 -32.19 24.90 -28.63
C GLU A 334 -33.40 24.49 -27.77
N ASP A 335 -34.43 23.87 -28.35
CA ASP A 335 -35.71 23.55 -27.67
C ASP A 335 -35.61 22.47 -26.55
N SER A 336 -34.41 21.95 -26.27
CA SER A 336 -34.19 20.92 -25.24
C SER A 336 -33.38 21.39 -24.02
N TYR A 337 -32.79 22.59 -24.06
CA TYR A 337 -31.96 23.09 -22.94
C TYR A 337 -32.77 23.72 -21.81
N GLU A 338 -34.01 24.16 -22.07
CA GLU A 338 -34.94 24.63 -21.02
C GLU A 338 -35.44 23.50 -20.10
N ASN A 339 -35.26 22.23 -20.48
CA ASN A 339 -35.75 21.07 -19.72
C ASN A 339 -34.68 20.37 -18.87
N LEU A 340 -33.49 20.95 -18.69
CA LEU A 340 -32.58 20.53 -17.60
C LEU A 340 -33.03 21.13 -16.26
N ASN A 341 -34.32 20.98 -15.95
CA ASN A 341 -34.79 21.10 -14.57
C ASN A 341 -34.17 19.97 -13.78
N ILE A 342 -33.40 20.36 -12.78
CA ILE A 342 -32.82 19.52 -11.74
C ILE A 342 -33.98 18.86 -11.01
N SER A 343 -34.37 17.66 -11.44
CA SER A 343 -35.13 16.73 -10.61
C SER A 343 -34.19 15.59 -10.21
N GLU A 344 -33.63 15.73 -9.00
CA GLU A 344 -33.01 14.63 -8.26
C GLU A 344 -34.08 13.63 -7.84
N GLU A 345 -34.63 12.84 -8.76
CA GLU A 345 -35.47 11.69 -8.40
C GLU A 345 -35.66 10.82 -9.62
N ASN A 346 -34.90 9.72 -9.68
CA ASN A 346 -35.35 8.38 -10.07
C ASN A 346 -34.15 7.44 -10.09
N ASN A 347 -33.96 6.79 -8.94
CA ASN A 347 -33.27 5.50 -8.84
C ASN A 347 -34.16 4.45 -9.51
N GLU A 348 -33.62 3.67 -10.44
CA GLU A 348 -33.64 2.20 -10.44
C GLU A 348 -33.10 1.65 -11.77
N ASN A 349 -32.28 0.59 -11.65
CA ASN A 349 -31.63 -0.22 -12.70
C ASN A 349 -30.37 0.34 -13.37
N ILE A 350 -29.23 0.14 -12.69
CA ILE A 350 -27.89 0.11 -13.32
C ILE A 350 -27.47 -1.36 -13.42
N ASP A 351 -27.95 -2.04 -14.45
CA ASP A 351 -27.31 -3.24 -14.97
C ASP A 351 -27.07 -3.01 -16.46
N ASN A 352 -25.79 -3.08 -16.85
CA ASN A 352 -25.19 -2.78 -18.15
C ASN A 352 -24.84 -1.29 -18.39
N ILE A 353 -23.58 -0.94 -18.13
CA ILE A 353 -22.89 0.09 -18.92
C ILE A 353 -22.68 -0.50 -20.32
N MET A 354 -23.75 -0.62 -21.10
CA MET A 354 -23.70 -0.34 -22.51
C MET A 354 -24.15 1.11 -22.61
N VAL A 355 -23.19 1.97 -22.92
CA VAL A 355 -23.54 3.30 -23.41
C VAL A 355 -24.34 3.05 -24.68
N ASP A 356 -25.65 3.31 -24.64
CA ASP A 356 -26.47 3.22 -25.84
C ASP A 356 -25.84 4.20 -26.85
N ASP A 357 -25.36 3.71 -28.00
CA ASP A 357 -24.66 4.50 -29.02
C ASP A 357 -25.51 5.68 -29.55
N ILE A 358 -26.79 5.72 -29.18
CA ILE A 358 -27.80 6.71 -29.57
C ILE A 358 -27.82 7.92 -28.61
N GLU A 359 -27.29 7.82 -27.39
CA GLU A 359 -27.34 8.88 -26.36
C GLU A 359 -26.00 9.56 -26.03
N ILE A 360 -24.91 9.21 -26.71
CA ILE A 360 -23.61 9.86 -26.48
C ILE A 360 -23.67 11.31 -26.99
N GLY A 361 -23.84 12.24 -26.06
CA GLY A 361 -23.59 13.66 -26.30
C GLY A 361 -22.18 13.86 -26.87
N ASN A 362 -22.01 14.78 -27.83
CA ASN A 362 -20.69 15.09 -28.38
C ASN A 362 -19.80 15.91 -27.41
N GLY A 363 -20.29 16.17 -26.19
CA GLY A 363 -19.51 16.73 -25.10
C GLY A 363 -19.94 16.21 -23.73
N VAL A 364 -19.04 16.38 -22.77
CA VAL A 364 -19.22 16.07 -21.36
C VAL A 364 -18.88 17.28 -20.50
N TYR A 365 -19.55 17.41 -19.36
CA TYR A 365 -19.28 18.46 -18.38
C TYR A 365 -19.46 17.98 -16.94
N ARG A 366 -18.90 18.73 -16.00
CA ARG A 366 -19.05 18.53 -14.56
C ARG A 366 -19.54 19.83 -13.92
N SER A 367 -20.38 19.71 -12.90
CA SER A 367 -20.80 20.86 -12.09
C SER A 367 -19.58 21.51 -11.42
N ILE A 368 -19.44 22.82 -11.58
CA ILE A 368 -18.39 23.61 -10.92
C ILE A 368 -18.63 23.57 -9.41
N TYR A 369 -19.90 23.68 -8.98
CA TYR A 369 -20.28 23.65 -7.58
C TYR A 369 -19.86 22.34 -6.91
N THR A 370 -20.21 21.21 -7.52
CA THR A 370 -19.88 19.88 -7.02
C THR A 370 -18.37 19.63 -6.97
N LEU A 371 -17.63 20.13 -7.99
CA LEU A 371 -16.18 20.08 -7.98
C LEU A 371 -15.60 20.92 -6.83
N LEU A 372 -16.05 22.16 -6.66
CA LEU A 372 -15.58 23.05 -5.60
C LEU A 372 -15.84 22.48 -4.20
N GLN A 373 -17.02 21.90 -3.93
CA GLN A 373 -17.31 21.26 -2.63
C GLN A 373 -16.28 20.19 -2.25
N ASN A 374 -15.86 19.39 -3.23
CA ASN A 374 -14.84 18.36 -3.02
C ASN A 374 -13.42 18.95 -2.95
N LEU A 375 -13.12 19.95 -3.77
CA LEU A 375 -11.79 20.56 -3.88
C LEU A 375 -11.45 21.45 -2.67
N ILE A 376 -12.41 22.21 -2.14
CA ILE A 376 -12.22 23.04 -0.94
C ILE A 376 -11.74 22.19 0.23
N LYS A 377 -12.29 20.98 0.39
CA LYS A 377 -11.83 20.03 1.41
C LYS A 377 -10.35 19.67 1.23
N ILE A 378 -9.92 19.42 -0.01
CA ILE A 378 -8.52 19.10 -0.33
C ILE A 378 -7.62 20.31 -0.06
N TRP A 379 -8.03 21.49 -0.51
CA TRP A 379 -7.25 22.72 -0.33
C TRP A 379 -7.11 23.13 1.13
N LYS A 380 -8.13 22.92 1.97
CA LYS A 380 -8.06 23.09 3.43
C LYS A 380 -7.04 22.14 4.06
N GLN A 381 -7.06 20.86 3.67
CA GLN A 381 -6.12 19.86 4.20
C GLN A 381 -4.67 20.15 3.82
N SER A 382 -4.45 20.75 2.66
CA SER A 382 -3.12 21.16 2.18
C SER A 382 -2.73 22.59 2.59
N SER A 383 -3.54 23.29 3.40
CA SER A 383 -3.30 24.67 3.83
C SER A 383 -3.12 25.68 2.70
N PHE A 384 -3.69 25.42 1.52
CA PHE A 384 -3.68 26.37 0.39
C PHE A 384 -4.69 27.51 0.56
N ILE A 385 -5.67 27.32 1.44
CA ILE A 385 -6.72 28.30 1.76
C ILE A 385 -6.96 28.31 3.26
N ASN A 386 -7.22 29.50 3.81
CA ASN A 386 -7.55 29.72 5.21
C ASN A 386 -8.98 30.30 5.36
N PRO A 387 -9.67 30.04 6.49
CA PRO A 387 -10.95 30.66 6.78
C PRO A 387 -10.91 32.19 6.61
N GLY A 388 -11.82 32.73 5.79
CA GLY A 388 -11.90 34.16 5.48
C GLY A 388 -11.24 34.56 4.16
N ASP A 389 -10.48 33.67 3.53
CA ASP A 389 -9.90 33.94 2.21
C ASP A 389 -10.98 34.08 1.13
N ILE A 390 -10.68 34.90 0.12
CA ILE A 390 -11.44 34.96 -1.14
C ILE A 390 -10.82 33.95 -2.11
N LEU A 391 -11.65 33.03 -2.63
CA LEU A 391 -11.23 32.03 -3.60
C LEU A 391 -11.20 32.66 -4.99
N LYS A 392 -10.00 32.83 -5.55
CA LYS A 392 -9.79 33.40 -6.88
C LYS A 392 -9.78 32.29 -7.92
N LEU A 393 -10.87 32.11 -8.64
CA LEU A 393 -11.04 31.05 -9.63
C LEU A 393 -10.79 31.59 -11.04
N LYS A 394 -9.80 31.04 -11.73
CA LYS A 394 -9.51 31.37 -13.13
C LYS A 394 -10.07 30.31 -14.04
N LEU A 395 -11.01 30.67 -14.90
CA LEU A 395 -11.46 29.86 -16.02
C LEU A 395 -10.52 30.04 -17.22
N GLY A 396 -10.40 28.99 -18.01
CA GLY A 396 -9.74 29.05 -19.31
C GLY A 396 -10.14 27.89 -20.21
N GLY A 397 -9.82 27.99 -21.48
CA GLY A 397 -10.04 26.92 -22.44
C GLY A 397 -9.03 26.94 -23.57
N ASP A 398 -8.95 25.81 -24.26
CA ASP A 398 -8.10 25.61 -25.43
C ASP A 398 -8.75 24.59 -26.36
N GLY A 399 -8.50 24.75 -27.66
CA GLY A 399 -8.91 23.80 -28.69
C GLY A 399 -7.70 23.12 -29.33
N ARG A 400 -7.75 21.80 -29.42
CA ARG A 400 -6.67 20.99 -30.00
C ARG A 400 -7.18 20.05 -31.06
N ASN A 401 -6.48 19.99 -32.20
CA ASN A 401 -6.70 18.95 -33.20
C ASN A 401 -6.16 17.62 -32.68
N VAL A 402 -7.05 16.64 -32.50
CA VAL A 402 -6.74 15.28 -32.10
C VAL A 402 -6.84 14.40 -33.35
N GLY A 403 -5.70 14.19 -33.99
CA GLY A 403 -5.62 13.51 -35.29
C GLY A 403 -5.99 14.41 -36.46
N ARG A 404 -6.32 13.80 -37.61
CA ARG A 404 -6.57 14.53 -38.87
C ARG A 404 -8.00 15.04 -39.05
N LYS A 405 -8.96 14.52 -38.28
CA LYS A 405 -10.41 14.70 -38.54
C LYS A 405 -11.20 15.26 -37.36
N GLN A 406 -10.64 15.26 -36.16
CA GLN A 406 -11.37 15.64 -34.96
C GLN A 406 -10.61 16.72 -34.21
N SER A 407 -11.33 17.75 -33.82
CA SER A 407 -10.87 18.76 -32.89
C SER A 407 -11.61 18.57 -31.58
N HIS A 408 -10.92 18.77 -30.47
CA HIS A 408 -11.51 18.76 -29.13
C HIS A 408 -11.30 20.13 -28.53
N VAL A 409 -12.28 20.58 -27.76
CA VAL A 409 -12.18 21.81 -26.97
C VAL A 409 -12.39 21.46 -25.53
N MET A 410 -11.52 21.98 -24.67
CA MET A 410 -11.53 21.74 -23.24
C MET A 410 -11.66 23.06 -22.50
N LEU A 411 -12.51 23.09 -21.47
CA LEU A 411 -12.57 24.17 -20.51
C LEU A 411 -12.15 23.66 -19.14
N THR A 412 -11.39 24.49 -18.45
CA THR A 412 -10.80 24.21 -17.15
C THR A 412 -10.98 25.39 -16.21
N PHE A 413 -10.84 25.15 -14.91
CA PHE A 413 -10.54 26.21 -13.97
C PHE A 413 -9.39 25.83 -13.03
N CYS A 414 -8.76 26.82 -12.42
CA CYS A 414 -7.76 26.64 -11.38
C CYS A 414 -7.96 27.66 -10.24
N LEU A 415 -7.37 27.38 -9.08
CA LEU A 415 -7.39 28.26 -7.91
C LEU A 415 -6.11 29.11 -7.87
N LEU A 416 -6.22 30.41 -8.16
CA LEU A 416 -5.08 31.33 -8.22
C LEU A 416 -4.38 31.50 -6.87
N ASN A 417 -5.06 31.26 -5.75
CA ASN A 417 -4.46 31.30 -4.40
C ASN A 417 -3.27 30.33 -4.25
N LYS A 418 -3.16 29.31 -5.11
CA LYS A 418 -2.04 28.37 -5.11
C LYS A 418 -0.73 28.94 -5.69
N GLY A 419 -0.71 30.16 -6.21
CA GLY A 419 0.51 30.76 -6.79
C GLY A 419 1.03 29.96 -7.98
N GLU A 420 2.34 29.69 -8.04
CA GLU A 420 2.97 28.97 -9.17
C GLU A 420 2.48 27.53 -9.35
N GLU A 421 1.92 26.90 -8.31
CA GLU A 421 1.38 25.54 -8.36
C GLU A 421 0.24 25.40 -9.37
N VAL A 422 -0.45 26.50 -9.73
CA VAL A 422 -1.51 26.47 -10.76
C VAL A 422 -0.99 26.03 -12.13
N LEU A 423 0.30 26.17 -12.41
CA LEU A 423 0.89 25.77 -13.68
C LEU A 423 0.99 24.24 -13.82
N LYS A 424 0.86 23.49 -12.72
CA LYS A 424 0.88 22.02 -12.76
C LYS A 424 -0.44 21.48 -13.33
N PRO A 425 -0.41 20.50 -14.24
CA PRO A 425 -1.62 19.91 -14.83
C PRO A 425 -2.63 19.37 -13.79
N GLU A 426 -2.17 18.85 -12.66
CA GLU A 426 -3.01 18.36 -11.56
C GLU A 426 -3.83 19.45 -10.85
N ASN A 427 -3.47 20.72 -11.04
CA ASN A 427 -4.19 21.88 -10.51
C ASN A 427 -5.06 22.58 -11.57
N GLN A 428 -5.16 22.02 -12.77
CA GLN A 428 -6.05 22.46 -13.84
C GLN A 428 -7.27 21.53 -13.90
N TYR A 429 -8.38 21.97 -13.32
CA TYR A 429 -9.59 21.15 -13.16
C TYR A 429 -10.48 21.26 -14.39
N CYS A 430 -10.56 20.18 -15.18
CA CYS A 430 -11.44 20.10 -16.35
C CYS A 430 -12.92 20.11 -15.93
N ILE A 431 -13.66 21.05 -16.50
CA ILE A 431 -15.12 21.22 -16.30
C ILE A 431 -15.92 20.86 -17.52
N CYS A 432 -15.35 20.95 -18.72
CA CYS A 432 -16.03 20.59 -19.96
C CYS A 432 -15.02 20.09 -21.00
N LEU A 433 -15.42 19.06 -21.74
CA LEU A 433 -14.69 18.55 -22.90
C LEU A 433 -15.71 18.22 -23.99
N TYR A 434 -15.50 18.72 -25.20
CA TYR A 434 -16.37 18.40 -26.33
C TYR A 434 -15.63 18.22 -27.64
N ILE A 435 -16.24 17.48 -28.55
CA ILE A 435 -15.75 17.26 -29.91
C ILE A 435 -16.30 18.38 -30.79
N GLY A 436 -15.39 19.18 -31.35
CA GLY A 436 -15.73 20.31 -32.20
C GLY A 436 -14.61 21.34 -32.26
N HIS A 437 -14.93 22.48 -32.84
CA HIS A 437 -14.01 23.62 -32.93
C HIS A 437 -14.39 24.71 -31.93
N GLU A 438 -13.41 25.56 -31.61
CA GLU A 438 -13.59 26.84 -30.93
C GLU A 438 -14.39 27.77 -31.85
N ARG A 439 -15.71 27.69 -31.77
CA ARG A 439 -16.64 28.58 -32.46
C ARG A 439 -17.54 29.22 -31.43
N TYR A 440 -17.90 30.48 -31.67
CA TYR A 440 -18.74 31.26 -30.78
C TYR A 440 -20.06 30.54 -30.50
N GLU A 441 -20.71 29.98 -31.52
CA GLU A 441 -22.01 29.32 -31.40
C GLU A 441 -21.93 28.09 -30.49
N ASN A 442 -20.86 27.31 -30.60
CA ASN A 442 -20.63 26.14 -29.76
C ASN A 442 -20.34 26.54 -28.32
N LEU A 443 -19.43 27.50 -28.14
CA LEU A 443 -19.04 27.97 -26.81
C LEU A 443 -20.18 28.71 -26.10
N THR A 444 -21.11 29.34 -26.82
CA THR A 444 -22.32 29.95 -26.23
C THR A 444 -23.18 28.90 -25.55
N LYS A 445 -23.38 27.74 -26.20
CA LYS A 445 -24.09 26.60 -25.59
C LYS A 445 -23.37 26.11 -24.32
N ILE A 446 -22.04 26.12 -24.32
CA ILE A 446 -21.24 25.79 -23.12
C ILE A 446 -21.42 26.85 -22.03
N GLY A 447 -21.40 28.14 -22.40
CA GLY A 447 -21.62 29.25 -21.49
C GLY A 447 -22.96 29.13 -20.76
N GLN A 448 -24.02 28.78 -21.49
CA GLN A 448 -25.35 28.55 -20.94
C GLN A 448 -25.37 27.44 -19.88
N ILE A 449 -24.64 26.33 -20.08
CA ILE A 449 -24.54 25.23 -19.09
C ILE A 449 -24.00 25.72 -17.75
N PHE A 450 -23.06 26.66 -17.75
CA PHE A 450 -22.40 27.16 -16.54
C PHE A 450 -22.94 28.50 -16.04
N GLN A 451 -23.79 29.19 -16.80
CA GLN A 451 -24.21 30.56 -16.53
C GLN A 451 -24.78 30.73 -15.12
N GLN A 452 -25.77 29.92 -14.75
CA GLN A 452 -26.41 30.01 -13.44
C GLN A 452 -25.42 29.73 -12.30
N GLN A 453 -24.58 28.70 -12.44
CA GLN A 453 -23.56 28.37 -11.43
C GLN A 453 -22.56 29.51 -11.25
N LEU A 454 -22.06 30.10 -12.34
CA LEU A 454 -21.08 31.18 -12.26
C LEU A 454 -21.67 32.45 -11.65
N PHE A 455 -22.92 32.81 -11.96
CA PHE A 455 -23.60 33.94 -11.32
C PHE A 455 -23.85 33.71 -9.84
N ASP A 456 -24.29 32.51 -9.47
CA ASP A 456 -24.50 32.15 -8.07
C ASP A 456 -23.18 32.20 -7.28
N LEU A 457 -22.11 31.59 -7.81
CA LEU A 457 -20.78 31.65 -7.20
C LEU A 457 -20.27 33.09 -7.04
N LYS A 458 -20.47 33.96 -8.05
CA LYS A 458 -20.08 35.37 -8.00
C LYS A 458 -20.83 36.14 -6.90
N ASN A 459 -22.15 35.97 -6.83
CA ASN A 459 -23.00 36.80 -5.98
C ASN A 459 -23.09 36.25 -4.54
N ASN A 460 -23.13 34.93 -4.41
CA ASN A 460 -23.43 34.22 -3.17
C ASN A 460 -22.27 33.37 -2.67
N GLY A 461 -21.14 33.26 -3.39
CA GLY A 461 -20.02 32.42 -2.97
C GLY A 461 -20.39 30.93 -2.87
N ILE A 462 -19.72 30.19 -1.99
CA ILE A 462 -20.03 28.77 -1.72
C ILE A 462 -19.85 28.43 -0.25
N CYS A 463 -20.74 27.61 0.30
CA CYS A 463 -20.59 27.04 1.64
C CYS A 463 -19.97 25.64 1.56
N ASP A 464 -18.94 25.38 2.36
CA ASP A 464 -18.36 24.04 2.49
C ASP A 464 -19.18 23.14 3.44
N ASN A 465 -18.76 21.88 3.56
CA ASN A 465 -19.44 20.90 4.42
C ASN A 465 -19.40 21.25 5.91
N ASP A 466 -18.45 22.10 6.34
CA ASP A 466 -18.35 22.60 7.70
C ASP A 466 -19.17 23.89 7.90
N ARG A 467 -20.01 24.25 6.90
CA ARG A 467 -20.82 25.47 6.83
C ARG A 467 -19.98 26.76 6.82
N MET A 468 -18.71 26.67 6.45
CA MET A 468 -17.88 27.85 6.24
C MET A 468 -18.18 28.46 4.88
N HIS A 469 -18.42 29.75 4.87
CA HIS A 469 -18.73 30.50 3.66
C HIS A 469 -17.46 31.04 3.00
N TRP A 470 -17.35 30.81 1.70
CA TRP A 470 -16.22 31.22 0.87
C TRP A 470 -16.68 32.19 -0.20
N LYS A 471 -16.14 33.41 -0.18
CA LYS A 471 -16.35 34.37 -1.26
C LYS A 471 -15.56 33.95 -2.49
N ILE A 472 -16.11 34.18 -3.67
CA ILE A 472 -15.49 33.79 -4.93
C ILE A 472 -15.28 35.02 -5.81
N GLU A 473 -14.09 35.11 -6.38
CA GLU A 473 -13.75 36.07 -7.41
C GLU A 473 -13.39 35.30 -8.69
N LEU A 474 -14.06 35.63 -9.79
CA LEU A 474 -13.90 34.93 -11.06
C LEU A 474 -12.96 35.70 -12.00
N PHE A 475 -12.05 34.98 -12.61
CA PHE A 475 -11.11 35.44 -13.64
C PHE A 475 -11.24 34.58 -14.89
N PHE A 476 -10.89 35.15 -16.04
CA PHE A 476 -10.78 34.42 -17.29
C PHE A 476 -9.42 34.69 -17.92
N SER A 477 -8.74 33.66 -18.40
CA SER A 477 -7.53 33.86 -19.21
C SER A 477 -7.26 32.61 -20.04
N SER A 478 -7.01 32.83 -21.33
CA SER A 478 -6.71 31.81 -22.33
C SER A 478 -5.86 32.44 -23.42
N ASP A 479 -5.47 31.66 -24.43
CA ASP A 479 -4.83 32.24 -25.61
C ASP A 479 -5.71 33.34 -26.23
N TRP A 480 -5.08 34.20 -27.02
CA TRP A 480 -5.75 35.39 -27.57
C TRP A 480 -6.97 35.03 -28.43
N LYS A 481 -6.92 33.94 -29.19
CA LYS A 481 -8.01 33.49 -30.07
C LYS A 481 -9.19 33.00 -29.24
N PHE A 482 -8.96 32.23 -28.19
CA PHE A 482 -10.01 31.75 -27.32
C PHE A 482 -10.66 32.90 -26.53
N THR A 483 -9.84 33.77 -25.93
CA THR A 483 -10.29 34.95 -25.18
C THR A 483 -11.18 35.85 -26.04
N TYR A 484 -10.75 36.07 -27.27
CA TYR A 484 -11.49 36.80 -28.28
C TYR A 484 -12.89 36.23 -28.55
N ILE A 485 -13.00 34.91 -28.75
CA ILE A 485 -14.27 34.25 -28.99
C ILE A 485 -15.17 34.37 -27.75
N THR A 486 -14.61 34.27 -26.54
CA THR A 486 -15.40 34.37 -25.31
C THR A 486 -15.93 35.77 -25.02
N MET A 487 -15.23 36.82 -25.44
CA MET A 487 -15.66 38.22 -25.25
C MET A 487 -16.42 38.79 -26.45
N ASP A 488 -16.48 38.05 -27.56
CA ASP A 488 -16.99 38.44 -28.88
C ASP A 488 -16.53 39.84 -29.31
N ILE A 489 -15.22 40.05 -29.32
CA ILE A 489 -14.62 41.30 -29.83
C ILE A 489 -14.58 41.21 -31.38
N ASN A 490 -13.91 42.09 -32.15
CA ASN A 490 -13.50 41.81 -33.55
C ASN A 490 -12.07 41.22 -33.71
N ALA A 491 -11.86 40.30 -34.68
CA ALA A 491 -10.70 39.40 -34.77
C ALA A 491 -9.35 40.14 -34.63
N PRO A 492 -8.20 39.46 -34.37
CA PRO A 492 -6.93 40.16 -34.12
C PRO A 492 -6.47 41.13 -35.22
N ASN A 493 -6.98 40.96 -36.44
CA ASN A 493 -6.73 41.83 -37.60
C ASN A 493 -7.80 42.92 -37.80
N SER A 494 -8.74 43.07 -36.88
CA SER A 494 -9.85 44.02 -36.99
C SER A 494 -9.43 45.45 -36.70
N LYS A 495 -10.32 46.40 -37.03
CA LYS A 495 -10.14 47.81 -36.72
C LYS A 495 -10.08 48.06 -35.21
N TYR A 496 -10.86 47.33 -34.42
CA TYR A 496 -10.94 47.48 -32.96
C TYR A 496 -10.64 46.13 -32.30
N PHE A 497 -9.36 45.80 -32.15
CA PHE A 497 -8.91 44.49 -31.67
C PHE A 497 -8.60 44.44 -30.16
N TYR A 498 -8.48 45.59 -29.50
CA TYR A 498 -8.14 45.66 -28.07
C TYR A 498 -9.27 45.12 -27.18
N LEU A 499 -8.92 44.47 -26.07
CA LEU A 499 -9.88 43.94 -25.09
C LEU A 499 -10.49 45.03 -24.20
N TYR A 500 -9.66 46.01 -23.88
CA TYR A 500 -9.89 46.97 -22.79
C TYR A 500 -10.33 48.35 -23.25
N CYS A 501 -10.21 48.66 -24.55
CA CYS A 501 -10.56 49.97 -25.08
C CYS A 501 -10.94 49.94 -26.57
N ASN A 502 -11.51 51.06 -27.03
CA ASN A 502 -11.88 51.30 -28.42
C ASN A 502 -10.72 51.85 -29.28
N CYS A 503 -9.47 51.48 -28.98
CA CYS A 503 -8.35 51.92 -29.80
C CYS A 503 -8.43 51.31 -31.21
N GLN A 504 -8.36 52.18 -32.23
CA GLN A 504 -8.30 51.74 -33.62
C GLN A 504 -6.91 51.19 -33.95
N SER A 505 -6.85 50.18 -34.82
CA SER A 505 -5.61 49.49 -35.17
C SER A 505 -4.56 50.39 -35.84
N ASN A 506 -4.98 51.46 -36.52
CA ASN A 506 -4.10 52.48 -37.10
C ASN A 506 -3.57 53.49 -36.07
N LEU A 507 -4.12 53.54 -34.86
CA LEU A 507 -3.73 54.43 -33.77
C LEU A 507 -2.93 53.70 -32.68
N ARG A 508 -2.75 52.39 -32.79
CA ARG A 508 -2.10 51.55 -31.76
C ARG A 508 -0.65 51.92 -31.42
N TRP A 509 0.01 52.69 -32.28
CA TRP A 509 1.38 53.15 -32.09
C TRP A 509 1.45 54.45 -31.27
N ASP A 510 0.34 55.15 -31.14
CA ASP A 510 0.26 56.46 -30.49
C ASP A 510 0.07 56.29 -28.98
N MET A 511 1.19 56.17 -28.27
CA MET A 511 1.26 56.03 -26.81
C MET A 511 1.03 57.36 -26.06
N ASP A 512 0.78 58.47 -26.77
CA ASP A 512 0.33 59.73 -26.16
C ASP A 512 -1.17 59.76 -25.91
N ARG A 513 -1.92 58.86 -26.53
CA ARG A 513 -3.37 58.73 -26.31
C ARG A 513 -3.67 57.88 -25.10
N THR A 514 -4.40 58.47 -24.16
CA THR A 514 -4.99 57.75 -23.04
C THR A 514 -6.35 57.20 -23.44
N TYR A 515 -6.54 55.89 -23.28
CA TYR A 515 -7.82 55.23 -23.46
C TYR A 515 -8.36 54.76 -22.11
N GLU A 516 -9.62 55.07 -21.82
CA GLU A 516 -10.28 54.53 -20.63
C GLU A 516 -10.46 53.01 -20.77
N ASN A 517 -10.18 52.27 -19.70
CA ASN A 517 -10.42 50.82 -19.64
C ASN A 517 -11.92 50.53 -19.37
N LYS A 518 -12.78 50.95 -20.29
CA LYS A 518 -14.23 50.67 -20.27
C LYS A 518 -14.62 49.49 -21.14
N GLY A 519 -13.62 48.84 -21.75
CA GLY A 519 -13.82 47.79 -22.71
C GLY A 519 -13.95 48.27 -24.15
N ASN A 520 -14.16 47.30 -25.05
CA ASN A 520 -14.38 47.53 -26.46
C ASN A 520 -15.88 47.42 -26.80
N ASP A 521 -16.52 48.57 -27.06
CA ASP A 521 -17.92 48.70 -27.49
C ASP A 521 -18.04 49.20 -28.95
N ALA A 522 -16.92 49.55 -29.60
CA ALA A 522 -16.89 50.13 -30.94
C ALA A 522 -17.18 49.12 -32.07
N CYS A 523 -17.45 47.85 -31.73
CA CYS A 523 -17.77 46.80 -32.68
C CYS A 523 -19.27 46.77 -32.99
N GLU A 524 -19.66 47.09 -34.23
CA GLU A 524 -21.03 46.92 -34.71
C GLU A 524 -21.43 45.43 -34.67
N ASN A 525 -22.65 45.12 -34.18
CA ASN A 525 -23.20 43.76 -34.01
C ASN A 525 -22.49 42.85 -32.99
N ARG A 526 -21.97 43.41 -31.90
CA ARG A 526 -21.37 42.65 -30.80
C ARG A 526 -22.36 41.65 -30.18
N LYS A 527 -21.99 40.37 -30.14
CA LYS A 527 -22.71 39.31 -29.41
C LYS A 527 -22.32 39.34 -27.93
N LEU A 528 -23.08 38.65 -27.10
CA LEU A 528 -22.90 38.66 -25.65
C LEU A 528 -21.62 37.92 -25.25
N ALA A 529 -20.94 38.39 -24.19
CA ALA A 529 -19.84 37.64 -23.61
C ALA A 529 -20.35 36.27 -23.13
N ILE A 530 -19.59 35.21 -23.40
CA ILE A 530 -19.97 33.82 -23.10
C ILE A 530 -20.05 33.58 -21.59
N PHE A 531 -19.22 34.27 -20.81
CA PHE A 531 -19.21 34.22 -19.34
C PHE A 531 -19.51 35.59 -18.73
N PRO A 532 -20.78 36.04 -18.74
CA PRO A 532 -21.16 37.38 -18.27
C PRO A 532 -21.03 37.55 -16.74
N ALA A 533 -20.86 36.46 -15.99
CA ALA A 533 -20.54 36.50 -14.57
C ALA A 533 -19.14 37.06 -14.30
N ILE A 534 -18.21 36.96 -15.26
CA ILE A 534 -16.84 37.45 -15.11
C ILE A 534 -16.79 38.94 -15.50
N ASN A 535 -16.27 39.79 -14.62
CA ASN A 535 -16.11 41.21 -14.92
C ASN A 535 -15.10 41.40 -16.06
N GLN A 536 -15.29 42.45 -16.87
CA GLN A 536 -14.40 42.74 -18.00
C GLN A 536 -12.94 42.94 -17.58
N GLU A 537 -12.70 43.59 -16.45
CA GLU A 537 -11.36 43.80 -15.86
C GLU A 537 -10.66 42.48 -15.46
N ASN A 538 -11.43 41.41 -15.26
CA ASN A 538 -10.93 40.09 -14.84
C ASN A 538 -10.66 39.15 -16.03
N TYR A 539 -10.85 39.62 -17.27
CA TYR A 539 -10.31 38.94 -18.45
C TYR A 539 -8.85 39.35 -18.60
N ILE A 540 -7.93 38.42 -18.35
CA ILE A 540 -6.49 38.68 -18.36
C ILE A 540 -5.86 38.07 -19.61
N SER A 541 -5.04 38.86 -20.30
CA SER A 541 -4.31 38.40 -21.48
C SER A 541 -3.23 37.38 -21.10
N ASP A 542 -3.01 36.39 -21.97
CA ASP A 542 -1.94 35.42 -21.79
C ASP A 542 -0.56 36.07 -22.04
N GLU A 543 0.19 36.26 -20.95
CA GLU A 543 1.55 36.83 -20.94
C GLU A 543 2.52 36.04 -21.83
N LEU A 544 2.48 34.71 -21.78
CA LEU A 544 3.42 33.88 -22.50
C LEU A 544 3.18 33.99 -24.01
N HIS A 545 1.92 33.89 -24.43
CA HIS A 545 1.58 34.03 -25.85
C HIS A 545 1.90 35.44 -26.37
N LEU A 546 1.72 36.48 -25.56
CA LEU A 546 2.11 37.85 -25.90
C LEU A 546 3.62 37.95 -26.12
N PHE A 547 4.43 37.44 -25.18
CA PHE A 547 5.89 37.40 -25.31
C PHE A 547 6.33 36.66 -26.56
N LEU A 548 5.81 35.43 -26.77
CA LEU A 548 6.17 34.62 -27.93
C LEU A 548 5.91 35.35 -29.24
N ARG A 549 4.77 36.07 -29.33
CA ARG A 549 4.35 36.79 -30.52
C ARG A 549 5.20 38.03 -30.79
N ILE A 550 5.51 38.82 -29.75
CA ILE A 550 6.36 40.01 -29.90
C ILE A 550 7.76 39.60 -30.32
N VAL A 551 8.32 38.55 -29.72
CA VAL A 551 9.65 38.05 -30.09
C VAL A 551 9.67 37.51 -31.52
N ASP A 552 8.62 36.85 -31.98
CA ASP A 552 8.52 36.45 -33.39
C ASP A 552 8.58 37.66 -34.33
N VAL A 553 7.87 38.75 -34.00
CA VAL A 553 7.90 39.99 -34.79
C VAL A 553 9.30 40.61 -34.78
N LEU A 554 9.95 40.69 -33.62
CA LEU A 554 11.32 41.22 -33.50
C LEU A 554 12.32 40.40 -34.35
N MET A 555 12.26 39.08 -34.25
CA MET A 555 13.12 38.18 -35.03
C MET A 555 12.83 38.25 -36.53
N GLU A 556 11.55 38.30 -36.91
CA GLU A 556 11.13 38.43 -38.32
C GLU A 556 11.64 39.73 -38.93
N CYS A 557 11.52 40.86 -38.23
CA CYS A 557 12.08 42.14 -38.66
C CYS A 557 13.61 42.05 -38.85
N PHE A 558 14.32 41.51 -37.85
CA PHE A 558 15.77 41.38 -37.89
C PHE A 558 16.25 40.49 -39.05
N PHE A 559 15.68 39.29 -39.21
CA PHE A 559 16.10 38.36 -40.26
C PHE A 559 15.71 38.82 -41.65
N ASN A 560 14.54 39.44 -41.83
CA ASN A 560 14.14 39.97 -43.13
C ASN A 560 15.10 41.05 -43.63
N ASP A 561 15.68 41.86 -42.73
CA ASP A 561 16.70 42.83 -43.12
C ASP A 561 18.04 42.17 -43.45
N LEU A 562 18.40 41.09 -42.77
CA LEU A 562 19.60 40.33 -43.07
C LEU A 562 19.50 39.55 -44.39
N PHE A 563 18.34 38.99 -44.73
CA PHE A 563 18.12 38.27 -45.98
C PHE A 563 18.31 39.16 -47.22
N LYS A 564 18.14 40.48 -47.08
CA LYS A 564 18.39 41.45 -48.16
C LYS A 564 19.89 41.61 -48.46
N LYS A 565 20.79 41.21 -47.57
CA LYS A 565 22.24 41.35 -47.74
C LYS A 565 22.78 40.25 -48.65
N LYS A 566 23.59 40.64 -49.65
CA LYS A 566 24.23 39.70 -50.61
C LYS A 566 25.10 38.63 -49.94
N GLU A 567 25.66 38.94 -48.79
CA GLU A 567 26.56 38.07 -48.03
C GLU A 567 25.82 37.12 -47.08
N PHE A 568 24.48 37.13 -47.07
CA PHE A 568 23.69 36.35 -46.13
C PHE A 568 24.03 34.86 -46.16
N GLU A 569 23.86 34.21 -47.31
CA GLU A 569 24.02 32.75 -47.46
C GLU A 569 25.47 32.29 -47.23
N LYS A 570 26.46 33.13 -47.59
CA LYS A 570 27.87 32.74 -47.54
C LYS A 570 28.55 32.98 -46.20
N LYS A 571 28.07 33.96 -45.42
CA LYS A 571 28.76 34.43 -44.21
C LYS A 571 27.83 34.65 -43.03
N ILE A 572 26.86 35.56 -43.17
CA ILE A 572 26.01 36.00 -42.04
C ILE A 572 25.22 34.82 -41.46
N LYS A 573 24.70 33.94 -42.32
CA LYS A 573 24.00 32.72 -41.90
C LYS A 573 24.83 31.92 -40.88
N ILE A 574 26.06 31.56 -41.26
CA ILE A 574 26.96 30.72 -40.46
C ILE A 574 27.30 31.43 -39.14
N GLU A 575 27.56 32.73 -39.19
CA GLU A 575 27.89 33.51 -38.00
C GLU A 575 26.72 33.61 -37.02
N ILE A 576 25.48 33.76 -37.49
CA ILE A 576 24.28 33.78 -36.63
C ILE A 576 24.05 32.43 -35.97
N GLU A 577 24.14 31.34 -36.74
CA GLU A 577 23.97 29.98 -36.20
C GLU A 577 25.02 29.69 -35.12
N GLN A 578 26.26 30.15 -35.29
CA GLN A 578 27.30 30.06 -34.26
C GLN A 578 27.01 30.92 -33.01
N GLU A 579 26.51 32.15 -33.15
CA GLU A 579 26.15 32.97 -31.99
C GLU A 579 24.94 32.39 -31.23
N MET A 580 23.95 31.83 -31.93
CA MET A 580 22.84 31.09 -31.31
C MET A 580 23.35 29.87 -30.53
N GLN A 581 24.30 29.14 -31.10
CA GLN A 581 24.91 27.99 -30.42
C GLN A 581 25.66 28.41 -29.13
N LYS A 582 26.36 29.55 -29.14
CA LYS A 582 27.06 30.07 -27.95
C LYS A 582 26.11 30.35 -26.78
N ILE A 583 24.91 30.83 -27.07
CA ILE A 583 23.85 31.03 -26.06
C ILE A 583 23.04 29.76 -25.78
N LYS A 584 23.51 28.58 -26.24
CA LYS A 584 22.87 27.27 -26.06
C LYS A 584 21.45 27.23 -26.63
N VAL A 585 21.27 27.77 -27.82
CA VAL A 585 20.03 27.68 -28.62
C VAL A 585 20.33 26.94 -29.91
N HIS A 586 19.57 25.87 -30.19
CA HIS A 586 19.65 25.16 -31.46
C HIS A 586 18.87 25.94 -32.52
N PHE A 587 19.56 26.43 -33.55
CA PHE A 587 18.96 27.31 -34.56
C PHE A 587 19.66 27.14 -35.90
N GLU A 588 18.87 26.98 -36.96
CA GLU A 588 19.37 26.84 -38.33
C GLU A 588 18.45 27.56 -39.33
N PHE A 589 19.05 28.13 -40.37
CA PHE A 589 18.32 28.65 -41.53
C PHE A 589 18.23 27.61 -42.64
N PHE A 590 17.02 27.44 -43.18
CA PHE A 590 16.75 26.54 -44.29
C PHE A 590 15.89 27.22 -45.36
N LYS A 591 15.98 26.73 -46.60
CA LYS A 591 15.08 27.15 -47.68
C LYS A 591 13.84 26.28 -47.64
N SER A 592 12.67 26.89 -47.51
CA SER A 592 11.42 26.15 -47.44
C SER A 592 10.90 25.82 -48.84
N ASN A 593 10.67 24.53 -49.09
CA ASN A 593 10.11 24.03 -50.36
C ASN A 593 8.66 24.49 -50.58
N SER A 594 7.90 24.75 -49.52
CA SER A 594 6.49 25.15 -49.60
C SER A 594 6.28 26.64 -49.91
N THR A 595 7.29 27.48 -49.67
CA THR A 595 7.24 28.94 -49.92
C THR A 595 8.12 29.37 -51.09
N GLY A 596 8.39 28.47 -52.04
CA GLY A 596 9.13 28.79 -53.26
C GLY A 596 10.62 29.09 -53.03
N GLY A 597 11.26 28.43 -52.06
CA GLY A 597 12.69 28.56 -51.80
C GLY A 597 13.09 29.78 -50.95
N LYS A 598 12.11 30.49 -50.36
CA LYS A 598 12.37 31.54 -49.36
C LYS A 598 13.09 30.97 -48.14
N TRP A 599 13.97 31.79 -47.56
CA TRP A 599 14.60 31.49 -46.29
C TRP A 599 13.57 31.43 -45.16
N ASN A 600 13.75 30.45 -44.30
CA ASN A 600 13.02 30.25 -43.08
C ASN A 600 14.01 29.74 -42.02
N TRP A 601 13.57 29.65 -40.76
CA TRP A 601 14.42 29.29 -39.64
C TRP A 601 13.74 28.32 -38.68
N THR A 602 14.54 27.68 -37.82
CA THR A 602 14.04 26.80 -36.77
C THR A 602 13.04 27.55 -35.87
N SER A 603 11.84 27.00 -35.69
CA SER A 603 10.85 27.54 -34.75
C SER A 603 11.37 27.39 -33.32
N LEU A 604 11.40 28.49 -32.56
CA LEU A 604 11.92 28.52 -31.19
C LEU A 604 10.81 28.47 -30.16
N MET A 605 11.02 27.68 -29.11
CA MET A 605 10.13 27.61 -27.95
C MET A 605 10.42 28.74 -26.95
N GLY A 606 9.50 28.98 -26.01
CA GLY A 606 9.60 30.07 -25.02
C GLY A 606 10.95 30.18 -24.30
N PRO A 607 11.54 29.09 -23.76
CA PRO A 607 12.83 29.15 -23.08
C PRO A 607 13.98 29.62 -24.00
N ASP A 608 14.00 29.19 -25.25
CA ASP A 608 15.04 29.59 -26.20
C ASP A 608 14.85 31.01 -26.69
N LYS A 609 13.60 31.44 -26.94
CA LYS A 609 13.27 32.84 -27.22
C LYS A 609 13.73 33.78 -26.10
N LYS A 610 13.59 33.39 -24.83
CA LYS A 610 14.10 34.18 -23.68
C LYS A 610 15.61 34.38 -23.78
N LYS A 611 16.38 33.31 -24.01
CA LYS A 611 17.84 33.40 -24.18
C LYS A 611 18.22 34.32 -25.35
N VAL A 612 17.50 34.23 -26.46
CA VAL A 612 17.74 35.04 -27.66
C VAL A 612 17.55 36.52 -27.35
N VAL A 613 16.42 36.90 -26.77
CA VAL A 613 16.12 38.32 -26.47
C VAL A 613 17.04 38.87 -25.38
N GLU A 614 17.52 38.03 -24.47
CA GLU A 614 18.41 38.42 -23.38
C GLU A 614 19.89 38.54 -23.80
N HIS A 615 20.38 37.65 -24.68
CA HIS A 615 21.81 37.49 -24.90
C HIS A 615 22.29 37.63 -26.36
N PHE A 616 21.41 37.56 -27.36
CA PHE A 616 21.86 37.54 -28.76
C PHE A 616 22.43 38.90 -29.19
N PRO A 617 23.65 38.98 -29.75
CA PRO A 617 24.33 40.24 -30.03
C PRO A 617 23.95 40.83 -31.40
N ILE A 618 22.84 41.58 -31.44
CA ILE A 618 22.31 42.17 -32.69
C ILE A 618 23.29 43.15 -33.33
N SER A 619 23.98 43.95 -32.53
CA SER A 619 24.96 44.95 -32.98
C SER A 619 26.12 44.36 -33.77
N LYS A 620 26.38 43.05 -33.65
CA LYS A 620 27.37 42.32 -34.47
C LYS A 620 26.96 42.22 -35.95
N PHE A 621 25.66 42.20 -36.23
CA PHE A 621 25.12 41.89 -37.56
C PHE A 621 24.49 43.11 -38.25
N ILE A 622 24.14 44.15 -37.50
CA ILE A 622 23.67 45.43 -38.01
C ILE A 622 24.70 46.50 -37.62
N SER A 623 25.29 47.13 -38.64
CA SER A 623 26.38 48.09 -38.46
C SER A 623 25.89 49.44 -37.93
N GLY A 624 26.74 50.10 -37.13
CA GLY A 624 26.54 51.48 -36.69
C GLY A 624 25.54 51.61 -35.56
N PHE A 625 25.11 52.84 -35.32
CA PHE A 625 24.20 53.21 -34.22
C PHE A 625 22.88 52.43 -34.27
N CYS A 626 22.37 52.13 -35.47
CA CYS A 626 21.14 51.37 -35.67
C CYS A 626 21.19 49.98 -35.00
N GLY A 627 22.31 49.25 -35.09
CA GLY A 627 22.42 47.93 -34.47
C GLY A 627 22.43 47.98 -32.95
N ILE A 628 23.04 49.03 -32.38
CA ILE A 628 23.07 49.25 -30.93
C ILE A 628 21.66 49.57 -30.41
N GLU A 629 20.92 50.43 -31.11
CA GLU A 629 19.54 50.78 -30.72
C GLU A 629 18.58 49.58 -30.83
N ILE A 630 18.69 48.75 -31.87
CA ILE A 630 17.86 47.54 -31.98
C ILE A 630 18.21 46.53 -30.87
N GLU A 631 19.51 46.38 -30.55
CA GLU A 631 19.92 45.53 -29.43
C GLU A 631 19.34 46.03 -28.12
N LYS A 632 19.45 47.34 -27.87
CA LYS A 632 18.87 48.00 -26.69
C LYS A 632 17.36 47.77 -26.63
N LEU A 633 16.62 47.95 -27.73
CA LEU A 633 15.18 47.68 -27.81
C LEU A 633 14.83 46.26 -27.37
N TRP A 634 15.61 45.25 -27.77
CA TRP A 634 15.36 43.86 -27.33
C TRP A 634 15.61 43.68 -25.84
N ARG A 635 16.66 44.31 -25.29
CA ARG A 635 16.95 44.26 -23.84
C ARG A 635 15.87 44.99 -23.03
N ASP A 636 15.43 46.16 -23.48
CA ASP A 636 14.41 46.96 -22.81
C ASP A 636 13.06 46.23 -22.83
N PHE A 637 12.68 45.61 -23.96
CA PHE A 637 11.51 44.73 -24.01
C PHE A 637 11.62 43.55 -23.04
N PHE A 638 12.79 42.90 -22.95
CA PHE A 638 13.00 41.81 -21.98
C PHE A 638 12.88 42.30 -20.54
N ASN A 639 13.38 43.51 -20.23
CA ASN A 639 13.26 44.10 -18.91
C ASN A 639 11.79 44.37 -18.54
N LEU A 640 11.01 44.94 -19.46
CA LEU A 640 9.55 45.10 -19.30
C LEU A 640 8.89 43.75 -19.01
N TYR A 641 9.24 42.73 -19.77
CA TYR A 641 8.73 41.38 -19.58
C TYR A 641 9.10 40.79 -18.20
N GLN A 642 10.30 41.04 -17.68
CA GLN A 642 10.67 40.61 -16.33
C GLN A 642 9.88 41.34 -15.24
N ILE A 643 9.58 42.63 -15.44
CA ILE A 643 8.75 43.40 -14.51
C ILE A 643 7.35 42.77 -14.41
N LEU A 644 6.71 42.44 -15.54
CA LEU A 644 5.38 41.80 -15.57
C LEU A 644 5.30 40.49 -14.79
N ARG A 645 6.43 39.79 -14.60
CA ARG A 645 6.49 38.49 -13.92
C ARG A 645 6.85 38.59 -12.44
N LYS A 646 7.02 39.79 -11.89
CA LYS A 646 7.23 39.96 -10.46
C LYS A 646 5.99 39.53 -9.68
N PRO A 647 6.15 38.80 -8.56
CA PRO A 647 5.02 38.32 -7.77
C PRO A 647 4.26 39.47 -7.08
N VAL A 648 4.94 40.58 -6.83
CA VAL A 648 4.40 41.81 -6.25
C VAL A 648 4.99 42.97 -7.03
N LEU A 649 4.13 43.90 -7.45
CA LEU A 649 4.49 45.14 -8.12
C LEU A 649 4.19 46.31 -7.18
N LEU A 650 5.16 47.21 -7.04
CA LEU A 650 4.95 48.50 -6.38
C LEU A 650 4.35 49.50 -7.38
N ASP A 651 3.56 50.47 -6.92
CA ASP A 651 2.99 51.51 -7.77
C ASP A 651 4.08 52.24 -8.58
N SER A 652 5.23 52.52 -7.96
CA SER A 652 6.38 53.12 -8.65
C SER A 652 6.97 52.26 -9.77
N GLU A 653 6.85 50.92 -9.67
CA GLU A 653 7.28 50.01 -10.72
C GLU A 653 6.26 49.93 -11.85
N ILE A 654 4.97 50.11 -11.55
CA ILE A 654 3.89 50.22 -12.54
C ILE A 654 4.06 51.52 -13.33
N ASP A 655 4.25 52.65 -12.65
CA ASP A 655 4.50 53.95 -13.28
C ASP A 655 5.74 53.91 -14.17
N LYS A 656 6.80 53.27 -13.67
CA LYS A 656 8.02 53.08 -14.45
C LYS A 656 7.80 52.17 -15.65
N PHE A 657 7.02 51.09 -15.50
CA PHE A 657 6.67 50.22 -16.62
C PHE A 657 5.93 50.98 -17.72
N GLU A 658 4.97 51.85 -17.36
CA GLU A 658 4.26 52.69 -18.32
C GLU A 658 5.22 53.65 -19.03
N TYR A 659 6.12 54.31 -18.27
CA TYR A 659 7.13 55.20 -18.83
C TYR A 659 8.09 54.47 -19.79
N ASP A 660 8.64 53.33 -19.36
CA ASP A 660 9.59 52.52 -20.14
C ASP A 660 8.91 51.83 -21.34
N ALA A 661 7.60 51.55 -21.29
CA ALA A 661 6.86 50.99 -22.43
C ALA A 661 6.52 52.04 -23.50
N LYS A 662 6.48 53.32 -23.11
CA LYS A 662 6.18 54.45 -23.98
C LYS A 662 7.40 54.98 -24.73
N ASN A 663 8.57 54.94 -24.10
CA ASN A 663 9.84 55.46 -24.63
C ASN A 663 10.73 54.33 -25.15
#